data_AF-A0A9E4KA45-F1
#
_entry.id   AF-A0A9E4KA45-F1
#
_cell.length_a   1.000
_cell.length_b   1.000
_cell.length_c   1.000
_cell.angle_alpha   90.00
_cell.angle_beta   90.00
_cell.angle_gamma   90.00
#
_symmetry.space_group_name_H-M   'P 1'
#
loop_
_entity.id
_entity.type
_entity.pdbx_description
1 polymer ?
#
loop_
_entity_poly.entity_id
_entity_poly.type
_entity_poly.pdbx_seq_one_letter_code
_entity_poly.pdbx_strand_id
1 'polypeptide(L)'
;MFYQGIVEDRNDPLEIGRVRVRVIGLHTPDKVMMPTETLPWATVMQPTTSAAASGVGVTPKLPVGSFVIVYFLDGENFQTPMIMGTIAGIQDTFGLQVNGTMINRQDPTKGFNTYPSDEYKGQSDLPKSARSGSVDKPRAKIALENDLFAFEEPDDLRAFRRYPHNQVRQSEAGHVEEWDDTPGNERIAVQHRTGTFEEIRPDGSKVTKVIGENFNLMYDDNNVYIDGACNIHVHNDSNLFVEGDYNVTVGGNYNLNVKGDYVQNIGENKTTQVGASATLTASTELTLDSGSLTEITAGEGTTINSSTNFELNVGGTTTVSSTGEIITNTSSNTTINSAGNFKTNTTGTNLLESTGIGYLRGSNVHLNDTAADVSEVELNLEFQDFDTPPFEYIEPSIIGIDPDLSLRSSQQGVKSSFESGSTYVPQPYTGLDPNGSYSVGNSNMPNLDWDRTIDPANASNKSGMQGLLAFIGAGEGGYNSSNNGTSNGRIIGSTMVKRIGGKLLTELTIGEIVAYQKGKRETGRQLFAVGRYQIIPTTMRSIVPQSGLTPSDLFNEENQDRLGVTLIIGNGKSRAKRPILASYVLGNSEDINAAMLDMAKEWASIPSPFTGKSYYGSGNNSQHTVDEVKTALISARREIEGDNVDIEALKGIPV
;
A
#
# COMPACT_ATOMS: atom_id res chain seq x y z
N MET A 1 -12.90 59.29 -42.24
CA MET A 1 -12.00 59.77 -41.17
C MET A 1 -11.82 58.65 -40.16
N PHE A 2 -10.63 58.47 -39.58
CA PHE A 2 -10.39 57.48 -38.52
C PHE A 2 -10.42 58.17 -37.16
N TYR A 3 -10.99 57.50 -36.16
CA TYR A 3 -11.11 57.99 -34.80
C TYR A 3 -10.45 57.01 -33.83
N GLN A 4 -10.01 57.51 -32.67
CA GLN A 4 -9.55 56.66 -31.57
C GLN A 4 -10.70 56.43 -30.61
N GLY A 5 -10.76 55.26 -30.00
CA GLY A 5 -11.75 54.95 -28.98
C GLY A 5 -11.24 53.93 -27.97
N ILE A 6 -12.02 53.77 -26.90
CA ILE A 6 -11.77 52.76 -25.86
C ILE A 6 -12.98 51.85 -25.76
N VAL A 7 -12.73 50.54 -25.75
CA VAL A 7 -13.77 49.52 -25.55
C VAL A 7 -14.32 49.60 -24.13
N GLU A 8 -15.63 49.81 -23.98
CA GLU A 8 -16.31 49.88 -22.67
C GLU A 8 -17.14 48.63 -22.35
N ASP A 9 -17.62 47.93 -23.37
CA ASP A 9 -18.43 46.72 -23.22
C ASP A 9 -18.21 45.77 -24.41
N ARG A 10 -18.25 44.47 -24.13
CA ARG A 10 -17.98 43.38 -25.07
C ARG A 10 -19.04 42.28 -25.03
N ASN A 11 -20.08 42.42 -24.21
CA ASN A 11 -21.14 41.42 -24.06
C ASN A 11 -22.16 41.57 -25.19
N ASP A 12 -21.75 41.28 -26.42
CA ASP A 12 -22.59 41.40 -27.61
C ASP A 12 -23.79 40.43 -27.54
N PRO A 13 -25.03 40.92 -27.45
CA PRO A 13 -26.21 40.06 -27.37
C PRO A 13 -26.46 39.22 -28.63
N LEU A 14 -25.80 39.54 -29.76
CA LEU A 14 -25.88 38.75 -30.99
C LEU A 14 -24.76 37.72 -31.12
N GLU A 15 -23.79 37.69 -30.20
CA GLU A 15 -22.66 36.75 -30.20
C GLU A 15 -21.81 36.78 -31.49
N ILE A 16 -21.85 37.89 -32.25
CA ILE A 16 -21.07 38.09 -33.49
C ILE A 16 -19.78 38.89 -33.26
N GLY A 17 -19.39 39.08 -31.99
CA GLY A 17 -18.09 39.65 -31.63
C GLY A 17 -18.00 41.18 -31.77
N ARG A 18 -19.12 41.90 -31.68
CA ARG A 18 -19.11 43.37 -31.63
C ARG A 18 -18.70 43.88 -30.25
N VAL A 19 -18.28 45.13 -30.21
CA VAL A 19 -17.94 45.84 -28.97
C VAL A 19 -18.58 47.22 -28.92
N ARG A 20 -18.89 47.73 -27.73
CA ARG A 20 -19.24 49.14 -27.57
C ARG A 20 -17.98 49.94 -27.28
N VAL A 21 -17.79 51.00 -28.06
CA VAL A 21 -16.59 51.84 -28.00
C VAL A 21 -16.99 53.28 -27.76
N ARG A 22 -16.40 53.89 -26.74
CA ARG A 22 -16.50 55.33 -26.56
C ARG A 22 -15.43 55.99 -27.42
N VAL A 23 -15.85 56.86 -28.34
CA VAL A 23 -14.96 57.46 -29.34
C VAL A 23 -14.48 58.82 -28.85
N ILE A 24 -13.16 58.99 -28.81
CA ILE A 24 -12.49 60.20 -28.34
C ILE A 24 -12.81 61.34 -29.34
N GLY A 25 -13.26 62.47 -28.81
CA GLY A 25 -13.61 63.65 -29.59
C GLY A 25 -15.05 63.69 -30.12
N LEU A 26 -15.74 62.54 -30.19
CA LEU A 26 -17.15 62.45 -30.64
C LEU A 26 -18.12 62.19 -29.48
N HIS A 27 -17.83 61.21 -28.62
CA HIS A 27 -18.69 60.85 -27.50
C HIS A 27 -18.29 61.65 -26.26
N THR A 28 -19.29 62.12 -25.51
CA THR A 28 -19.04 62.77 -24.22
C THR A 28 -18.33 61.78 -23.27
N PRO A 29 -17.32 62.22 -22.52
CA PRO A 29 -16.74 61.43 -21.45
C PRO A 29 -17.68 61.32 -20.25
N ASP A 30 -18.88 61.91 -20.23
CA ASP A 30 -19.79 61.78 -19.10
C ASP A 30 -20.78 60.62 -19.28
N LYS A 31 -20.71 59.59 -18.42
CA LYS A 31 -21.60 58.42 -18.49
C LYS A 31 -23.02 58.73 -18.03
N VAL A 32 -23.25 59.81 -17.28
CA VAL A 32 -24.62 60.23 -16.94
C VAL A 32 -25.31 60.81 -18.17
N MET A 33 -24.58 61.58 -18.98
CA MET A 33 -25.10 62.13 -20.23
C MET A 33 -25.20 61.09 -21.34
N MET A 34 -24.27 60.14 -21.39
CA MET A 34 -24.25 59.07 -22.39
C MET A 34 -23.81 57.75 -21.74
N PRO A 35 -24.77 56.99 -21.17
CA PRO A 35 -24.52 55.68 -20.58
C PRO A 35 -23.89 54.70 -21.57
N THR A 36 -23.05 53.77 -21.10
CA THR A 36 -22.31 52.83 -21.96
C THR A 36 -23.26 52.03 -22.85
N GLU A 37 -24.42 51.62 -22.34
CA GLU A 37 -25.43 50.85 -23.06
C GLU A 37 -26.06 51.59 -24.25
N THR A 38 -25.97 52.93 -24.27
CA THR A 38 -26.47 53.76 -25.38
C THR A 38 -25.49 53.85 -26.54
N LEU A 39 -24.24 53.40 -26.35
CA LEU A 39 -23.24 53.37 -27.41
C LEU A 39 -23.61 52.33 -28.49
N PRO A 40 -23.44 52.66 -29.77
CA PRO A 40 -23.65 51.71 -30.86
C PRO A 40 -22.65 50.54 -30.79
N TRP A 41 -23.11 49.36 -31.20
CA TRP A 41 -22.26 48.18 -31.36
C TRP A 41 -21.35 48.34 -32.58
N ALA A 42 -20.04 48.29 -32.37
CA ALA A 42 -19.04 48.34 -33.42
C ALA A 42 -18.62 46.95 -33.88
N THR A 43 -18.65 46.72 -35.19
CA THR A 43 -18.20 45.46 -35.79
C THR A 43 -16.68 45.42 -35.86
N VAL A 44 -16.05 44.31 -35.45
CA VAL A 44 -14.59 44.16 -35.56
C VAL A 44 -14.22 43.65 -36.96
N MET A 45 -13.42 44.42 -37.69
CA MET A 45 -12.88 44.01 -38.97
C MET A 45 -11.83 42.91 -38.75
N GLN A 46 -12.12 41.71 -39.24
CA GLN A 46 -11.19 40.59 -39.16
C GLN A 46 -10.18 40.65 -40.31
N PRO A 47 -8.92 40.21 -40.11
CA PRO A 47 -7.94 40.12 -41.18
C PRO A 47 -8.36 39.06 -42.21
N THR A 48 -7.89 39.18 -43.45
CA THR A 48 -8.18 38.20 -44.52
C THR A 48 -7.59 36.80 -44.25
N THR A 49 -6.74 36.67 -43.23
CA THR A 49 -6.26 35.38 -42.70
C THR A 49 -7.29 34.67 -41.80
N SER A 50 -8.43 35.30 -41.52
CA SER A 50 -9.59 34.71 -40.85
C SER A 50 -10.81 34.79 -41.77
N ALA A 51 -11.54 33.68 -41.89
CA ALA A 51 -12.89 33.73 -42.44
C ALA A 51 -13.86 34.33 -41.39
N ALA A 52 -15.00 34.83 -41.85
CA ALA A 52 -16.09 35.33 -41.03
C ALA A 52 -17.42 34.76 -41.54
N ALA A 53 -17.41 33.49 -41.96
CA ALA A 53 -18.52 32.85 -42.67
C ALA A 53 -18.61 31.35 -42.33
N SER A 54 -19.83 30.83 -42.23
CA SER A 54 -20.14 29.41 -42.08
C SER A 54 -19.41 28.69 -40.92
N GLY A 55 -19.19 29.38 -39.80
CA GLY A 55 -18.51 28.82 -38.63
C GLY A 55 -16.98 28.68 -38.76
N VAL A 56 -16.39 29.21 -39.84
CA VAL A 56 -14.93 29.22 -40.05
C VAL A 56 -14.39 30.61 -39.73
N GLY A 57 -13.36 30.70 -38.87
CA GLY A 57 -12.76 31.97 -38.48
C GLY A 57 -12.07 31.95 -37.12
N VAL A 58 -11.60 33.12 -36.68
CA VAL A 58 -11.20 33.38 -35.29
C VAL A 58 -12.27 34.22 -34.59
N THR A 59 -12.41 34.06 -33.28
CA THR A 59 -13.27 34.95 -32.48
C THR A 59 -12.56 36.30 -32.29
N PRO A 60 -13.15 37.44 -32.71
CA PRO A 60 -12.54 38.74 -32.45
C PRO A 60 -12.64 39.01 -30.95
N LYS A 61 -11.48 39.13 -30.28
CA LYS A 61 -11.42 39.31 -28.83
C LYS A 61 -10.69 40.61 -28.47
N LEU A 62 -11.42 41.52 -27.82
CA LEU A 62 -10.91 42.80 -27.33
C LEU A 62 -11.28 42.95 -25.84
N PRO A 63 -10.30 42.90 -24.92
CA PRO A 63 -10.55 43.22 -23.52
C PRO A 63 -11.12 44.64 -23.35
N VAL A 64 -11.97 44.81 -22.34
CA VAL A 64 -12.46 46.14 -21.96
C VAL A 64 -11.27 47.01 -21.56
N GLY A 65 -11.24 48.27 -21.99
CA GLY A 65 -10.09 49.16 -21.86
C GLY A 65 -9.13 49.16 -23.06
N SER A 66 -9.31 48.27 -24.04
CA SER A 66 -8.47 48.26 -25.25
C SER A 66 -8.62 49.56 -26.06
N PHE A 67 -7.50 50.13 -26.48
CA PHE A 67 -7.48 51.23 -27.45
C PHE A 67 -7.65 50.70 -28.86
N VAL A 68 -8.55 51.34 -29.60
CA VAL A 68 -8.95 50.91 -30.94
C VAL A 68 -9.01 52.07 -31.91
N ILE A 69 -8.79 51.76 -33.19
CA ILE A 69 -9.12 52.65 -34.30
C ILE A 69 -10.51 52.32 -34.82
N VAL A 70 -11.35 53.34 -34.91
CA VAL A 70 -12.74 53.27 -35.35
C VAL A 70 -12.90 53.98 -36.69
N TYR A 71 -13.60 53.34 -37.62
CA TYR A 71 -14.07 53.92 -38.86
C TYR A 71 -15.60 53.81 -38.91
N PHE A 72 -16.30 54.85 -39.35
CA PHE A 72 -17.75 54.82 -39.52
C PHE A 72 -18.11 54.53 -40.97
N LEU A 73 -18.79 53.41 -41.22
CA LEU A 73 -19.15 52.97 -42.58
C LEU A 73 -20.12 53.93 -43.28
N ASP A 74 -20.92 54.65 -42.51
CA ASP A 74 -21.94 55.60 -42.94
C ASP A 74 -21.44 57.06 -42.96
N GLY A 75 -20.12 57.26 -42.84
CA GLY A 75 -19.49 58.58 -42.96
C GLY A 75 -19.84 59.52 -41.79
N GLU A 76 -20.29 60.73 -42.12
CA GLU A 76 -20.59 61.80 -41.14
C GLU A 76 -21.87 61.55 -40.33
N ASN A 77 -22.59 60.46 -40.59
CA ASN A 77 -23.78 60.08 -39.82
C ASN A 77 -23.46 59.39 -38.50
N PHE A 78 -22.25 58.81 -38.35
CA PHE A 78 -21.72 58.21 -37.12
C PHE A 78 -22.56 57.09 -36.48
N GLN A 79 -23.36 56.36 -37.24
CA GLN A 79 -24.27 55.32 -36.71
C GLN A 79 -23.69 53.90 -36.82
N THR A 80 -22.80 53.64 -37.80
CA THR A 80 -22.28 52.29 -38.09
C THR A 80 -20.78 52.20 -37.83
N PRO A 81 -20.33 52.12 -36.57
CA PRO A 81 -18.92 52.02 -36.24
C PRO A 81 -18.32 50.64 -36.60
N MET A 82 -17.08 50.66 -37.06
CA MET A 82 -16.27 49.49 -37.36
C MET A 82 -14.89 49.65 -36.71
N ILE A 83 -14.42 48.61 -36.04
CA ILE A 83 -13.08 48.55 -35.45
C ILE A 83 -12.11 48.05 -36.51
N MET A 84 -11.11 48.86 -36.82
CA MET A 84 -10.08 48.54 -37.82
C MET A 84 -8.90 47.79 -37.22
N GLY A 85 -8.63 47.99 -35.93
CA GLY A 85 -7.50 47.38 -35.22
C GLY A 85 -7.30 47.98 -33.83
N THR A 86 -6.36 47.42 -33.08
CA THR A 86 -5.94 47.87 -31.75
C THR A 86 -4.65 48.68 -31.80
N ILE A 87 -4.44 49.51 -30.78
CA ILE A 87 -3.18 50.21 -30.56
C ILE A 87 -2.65 49.81 -29.19
N ALA A 88 -1.43 49.28 -29.16
CA ALA A 88 -0.71 49.05 -27.90
C ALA A 88 -0.04 50.34 -27.45
N GLY A 89 -0.12 50.64 -26.15
CA GLY A 89 0.54 51.79 -25.55
C GLY A 89 1.03 51.50 -24.13
N ILE A 90 1.31 52.57 -23.40
CA ILE A 90 1.54 52.54 -21.95
C ILE A 90 0.38 53.33 -21.33
N GLN A 91 -0.46 52.64 -20.56
CA GLN A 91 -1.63 53.24 -19.92
C GLN A 91 -1.26 53.70 -18.50
N ASP A 92 -0.41 54.72 -18.38
CA ASP A 92 0.07 55.26 -17.09
C ASP A 92 -0.67 56.52 -16.62
N THR A 93 -1.27 57.29 -17.54
CA THR A 93 -1.87 58.57 -17.21
C THR A 93 -3.27 58.39 -16.61
N PHE A 94 -3.41 58.78 -15.34
CA PHE A 94 -4.72 58.94 -14.68
C PHE A 94 -5.64 59.94 -15.40
N GLY A 95 -5.10 60.74 -16.32
CA GLY A 95 -5.84 61.67 -17.14
C GLY A 95 -5.71 61.37 -18.64
N LEU A 96 -6.81 61.28 -19.38
CA LEU A 96 -6.82 61.27 -20.84
C LEU A 96 -7.08 62.69 -21.36
N GLN A 97 -6.20 63.23 -22.21
CA GLN A 97 -6.50 64.49 -22.90
C GLN A 97 -7.57 64.25 -23.96
N VAL A 98 -8.74 64.86 -23.78
CA VAL A 98 -9.83 64.86 -24.75
C VAL A 98 -10.19 66.31 -25.04
N ASN A 99 -9.98 66.75 -26.28
CA ASN A 99 -10.29 68.12 -26.74
C ASN A 99 -9.73 69.23 -25.82
N GLY A 100 -8.50 69.08 -25.34
CA GLY A 100 -7.84 70.04 -24.44
C GLY A 100 -8.25 69.96 -22.97
N THR A 101 -9.16 69.04 -22.59
CA THR A 101 -9.56 68.79 -21.20
C THR A 101 -8.97 67.47 -20.71
N MET A 102 -8.36 67.48 -19.53
CA MET A 102 -7.90 66.26 -18.86
C MET A 102 -9.09 65.52 -18.24
N ILE A 103 -9.38 64.31 -18.72
CA ILE A 103 -10.43 63.45 -18.17
C ILE A 103 -9.82 62.50 -17.16
N ASN A 104 -10.22 62.62 -15.89
CA ASN A 104 -9.80 61.67 -14.85
C ASN A 104 -10.41 60.29 -15.13
N ARG A 105 -9.57 59.36 -15.54
CA ARG A 105 -9.95 57.98 -15.86
C ARG A 105 -10.20 57.12 -14.62
N GLN A 106 -9.98 57.63 -13.41
CA GLN A 106 -10.40 56.93 -12.17
C GLN A 106 -11.85 57.24 -11.78
N ASP A 107 -12.45 58.27 -12.38
CA ASP A 107 -13.81 58.67 -12.05
C ASP A 107 -14.82 57.65 -12.64
N PRO A 108 -15.62 56.95 -11.81
CA PRO A 108 -16.61 55.99 -12.29
C PRO A 108 -17.71 56.64 -13.16
N THR A 109 -17.95 57.94 -12.98
CA THR A 109 -18.93 58.72 -13.74
C THR A 109 -18.43 59.11 -15.13
N LYS A 110 -17.12 58.96 -15.39
CA LYS A 110 -16.53 59.26 -16.68
C LYS A 110 -16.36 58.02 -17.54
N GLY A 111 -16.66 58.16 -18.83
CA GLY A 111 -16.24 57.27 -19.90
C GLY A 111 -14.72 57.22 -19.99
N PHE A 112 -14.18 56.24 -20.71
CA PHE A 112 -12.73 56.02 -20.83
C PHE A 112 -12.03 55.59 -19.53
N ASN A 113 -12.79 55.36 -18.45
CA ASN A 113 -12.28 55.01 -17.12
C ASN A 113 -11.87 53.53 -16.97
N THR A 114 -12.03 52.74 -18.02
CA THR A 114 -11.62 51.34 -18.07
C THR A 114 -10.13 51.24 -18.37
N TYR A 115 -9.42 50.47 -17.54
CA TYR A 115 -8.00 50.17 -17.68
C TYR A 115 -7.80 48.69 -18.04
N PRO A 116 -6.62 48.32 -18.57
CA PRO A 116 -6.14 46.94 -18.45
C PRO A 116 -6.06 46.54 -16.95
N SER A 117 -5.72 45.28 -16.68
CA SER A 117 -5.60 44.79 -15.31
C SER A 117 -4.65 45.67 -14.47
N ASP A 118 -4.84 45.68 -13.15
CA ASP A 118 -3.99 46.48 -12.23
C ASP A 118 -2.49 46.21 -12.42
N GLU A 119 -2.14 44.98 -12.78
CA GLU A 119 -0.78 44.55 -13.10
C GLU A 119 -0.16 45.29 -14.31
N TYR A 120 -0.97 45.75 -15.26
CA TYR A 120 -0.53 46.41 -16.49
C TYR A 120 -0.65 47.94 -16.44
N LYS A 121 -1.16 48.52 -15.34
CA LYS A 121 -1.15 49.98 -15.14
C LYS A 121 0.28 50.50 -15.17
N GLY A 122 0.54 51.48 -16.03
CA GLY A 122 1.87 52.03 -16.23
C GLY A 122 2.87 51.12 -16.92
N GLN A 123 2.43 50.00 -17.49
CA GLN A 123 3.26 49.09 -18.27
C GLN A 123 2.85 49.09 -19.74
N SER A 124 3.72 48.54 -20.58
CA SER A 124 3.39 48.26 -21.98
C SER A 124 2.24 47.26 -22.06
N ASP A 125 1.27 47.53 -22.93
CA ASP A 125 0.13 46.64 -23.24
C ASP A 125 0.55 45.32 -23.92
N LEU A 126 1.81 45.20 -24.37
CA LEU A 126 2.33 43.93 -24.89
C LEU A 126 2.44 42.87 -23.78
N PRO A 127 2.17 41.59 -24.08
CA PRO A 127 2.37 40.49 -23.15
C PRO A 127 3.73 40.56 -22.47
N LYS A 128 3.79 40.28 -21.16
CA LYS A 128 5.06 40.26 -20.41
C LYS A 128 6.11 39.40 -21.10
N SER A 129 5.70 38.28 -21.66
CA SER A 129 6.58 37.37 -22.35
C SER A 129 7.24 37.93 -23.61
N ALA A 130 6.62 38.89 -24.29
CA ALA A 130 7.22 39.53 -25.45
C ALA A 130 8.32 40.54 -25.09
N ARG A 131 8.49 40.88 -23.80
CA ARG A 131 9.33 41.99 -23.33
C ARG A 131 10.62 41.49 -22.68
N SER A 132 11.74 42.15 -22.98
CA SER A 132 13.03 41.87 -22.35
C SER A 132 12.95 42.01 -20.82
N GLY A 133 13.52 41.05 -20.09
CA GLY A 133 13.67 41.13 -18.62
C GLY A 133 12.36 41.05 -17.81
N SER A 134 11.21 40.80 -18.44
CA SER A 134 9.96 40.59 -17.70
C SER A 134 9.98 39.25 -16.97
N VAL A 135 9.61 39.26 -15.69
CA VAL A 135 9.56 38.08 -14.82
C VAL A 135 8.18 37.43 -14.95
N ASP A 136 8.14 36.22 -15.51
CA ASP A 136 6.97 35.35 -15.45
C ASP A 136 7.01 34.54 -14.14
N LYS A 137 5.93 33.82 -13.83
CA LYS A 137 5.96 32.88 -12.70
C LYS A 137 7.08 31.84 -12.89
N PRO A 138 7.90 31.60 -11.85
CA PRO A 138 8.99 30.62 -11.94
C PRO A 138 8.41 29.22 -12.15
N ARG A 139 9.10 28.42 -12.96
CA ARG A 139 8.84 26.98 -13.09
C ARG A 139 9.69 26.25 -12.05
N ALA A 140 9.06 25.55 -11.12
CA ALA A 140 9.79 24.65 -10.24
C ALA A 140 10.32 23.48 -11.07
N LYS A 141 11.61 23.19 -10.98
CA LYS A 141 12.22 22.03 -11.63
C LYS A 141 11.91 20.74 -10.88
N ILE A 142 11.94 19.63 -11.60
CA ILE A 142 11.96 18.28 -11.01
C ILE A 142 13.37 17.71 -11.15
N ALA A 143 13.92 17.23 -10.05
CA ALA A 143 15.15 16.45 -10.00
C ALA A 143 14.88 15.18 -9.19
N LEU A 144 15.33 14.03 -9.70
CA LEU A 144 15.09 12.73 -9.09
C LEU A 144 16.37 11.90 -9.15
N GLU A 145 16.60 11.13 -8.09
CA GLU A 145 17.72 10.19 -7.96
C GLU A 145 17.24 8.92 -7.23
N ASN A 146 17.68 7.76 -7.70
CA ASN A 146 17.41 6.45 -7.11
C ASN A 146 18.56 5.48 -7.40
N ASP A 147 18.45 4.25 -6.90
CA ASP A 147 19.49 3.21 -7.02
C ASP A 147 19.89 2.86 -8.49
N LEU A 148 19.06 3.18 -9.49
CA LEU A 148 19.30 2.86 -10.90
C LEU A 148 19.79 4.06 -11.72
N PHE A 149 19.25 5.26 -11.49
CA PHE A 149 19.58 6.46 -12.27
C PHE A 149 19.22 7.76 -11.54
N ALA A 150 19.76 8.87 -12.06
CA ALA A 150 19.35 10.22 -11.69
C ALA A 150 19.06 11.04 -12.95
N PHE A 151 18.09 11.96 -12.87
CA PHE A 151 17.85 12.95 -13.92
C PHE A 151 17.29 14.27 -13.35
N GLU A 152 17.49 15.35 -14.10
CA GLU A 152 16.98 16.70 -13.77
C GLU A 152 16.28 17.32 -14.99
N GLU A 153 15.16 17.99 -14.76
CA GLU A 153 14.49 18.85 -15.73
C GLU A 153 15.41 20.02 -16.13
N PRO A 154 15.66 20.24 -17.43
CA PRO A 154 16.63 21.25 -17.86
C PRO A 154 16.18 22.69 -17.54
N ASP A 155 17.16 23.61 -17.44
CA ASP A 155 16.95 25.01 -17.01
C ASP A 155 15.86 25.78 -17.75
N ASP A 156 15.14 26.66 -17.05
CA ASP A 156 14.17 27.58 -17.64
C ASP A 156 14.89 28.70 -18.42
N LEU A 157 14.69 28.73 -19.74
CA LEU A 157 15.38 29.65 -20.64
C LEU A 157 14.64 30.98 -20.87
N ARG A 158 13.44 31.16 -20.30
CA ARG A 158 12.61 32.36 -20.55
C ARG A 158 13.26 33.67 -20.07
N ALA A 159 14.18 33.61 -19.10
CA ALA A 159 14.94 34.79 -18.65
C ALA A 159 15.84 35.40 -19.76
N PHE A 160 16.21 34.60 -20.76
CA PHE A 160 17.13 35.02 -21.82
C PHE A 160 16.43 35.64 -23.03
N ARG A 161 15.09 35.64 -23.09
CA ARG A 161 14.33 36.28 -24.17
C ARG A 161 14.65 37.76 -24.33
N ARG A 162 14.61 38.25 -25.57
CA ARG A 162 14.88 39.66 -25.91
C ARG A 162 13.81 40.18 -26.87
N TYR A 163 13.23 41.34 -26.53
CA TYR A 163 12.45 42.13 -27.48
C TYR A 163 13.37 42.62 -28.61
N PRO A 164 12.92 42.64 -29.89
CA PRO A 164 11.59 42.32 -30.40
C PRO A 164 11.42 40.88 -30.89
N HIS A 165 12.31 39.96 -30.51
CA HIS A 165 12.42 38.64 -31.15
C HIS A 165 11.36 37.63 -30.69
N ASN A 166 10.83 37.77 -29.47
CA ASN A 166 9.82 36.84 -28.96
C ASN A 166 8.42 37.22 -29.43
N GLN A 167 7.83 36.38 -30.27
CA GLN A 167 6.46 36.52 -30.77
C GLN A 167 5.52 35.76 -29.83
N VAL A 168 4.63 36.49 -29.18
CA VAL A 168 3.75 35.92 -28.15
C VAL A 168 2.29 36.11 -28.51
N ARG A 169 1.53 35.03 -28.35
CA ARG A 169 0.07 35.08 -28.25
C ARG A 169 -0.34 34.74 -26.83
N GLN A 170 -1.06 35.65 -26.18
CA GLN A 170 -1.54 35.45 -24.81
C GLN A 170 -3.04 35.70 -24.74
N SER A 171 -3.75 34.77 -24.12
CA SER A 171 -5.16 34.94 -23.77
C SER A 171 -5.33 35.71 -22.45
N GLU A 172 -6.49 36.32 -22.26
CA GLU A 172 -6.87 37.03 -21.02
C GLU A 172 -6.73 36.17 -19.74
N ALA A 173 -6.94 34.85 -19.85
CA ALA A 173 -6.82 33.92 -18.73
C ALA A 173 -5.37 33.46 -18.45
N GLY A 174 -4.42 33.82 -19.32
CA GLY A 174 -3.00 33.50 -19.15
C GLY A 174 -2.51 32.23 -19.86
N HIS A 175 -3.26 31.70 -20.85
CA HIS A 175 -2.68 30.75 -21.82
C HIS A 175 -1.71 31.49 -22.73
N VAL A 176 -0.55 30.90 -22.98
CA VAL A 176 0.56 31.53 -23.71
C VAL A 176 1.06 30.58 -24.80
N GLU A 177 1.32 31.14 -25.96
CA GLU A 177 2.04 30.51 -27.07
C GLU A 177 3.20 31.46 -27.45
N GLU A 178 4.42 30.93 -27.49
CA GLU A 178 5.65 31.67 -27.76
C GLU A 178 6.40 31.07 -28.95
N TRP A 179 6.82 31.93 -29.87
CA TRP A 179 7.87 31.66 -30.87
C TRP A 179 8.98 32.68 -30.64
N ASP A 180 10.07 32.23 -30.01
CA ASP A 180 11.19 33.11 -29.70
C ASP A 180 12.28 32.99 -30.75
N ASP A 181 12.57 34.08 -31.46
CA ASP A 181 13.68 34.19 -32.41
C ASP A 181 14.91 34.87 -31.79
N THR A 182 15.00 34.95 -30.45
CA THR A 182 16.16 35.55 -29.76
C THR A 182 17.41 34.74 -30.09
N PRO A 183 18.46 35.33 -30.68
CA PRO A 183 19.65 34.58 -31.10
C PRO A 183 20.29 33.76 -29.97
N GLY A 184 20.44 32.46 -30.18
CA GLY A 184 20.97 31.50 -29.20
C GLY A 184 19.98 31.07 -28.11
N ASN A 185 18.73 31.51 -28.20
CA ASN A 185 17.63 31.16 -27.31
C ASN A 185 16.33 30.89 -28.11
N GLU A 186 16.49 30.38 -29.33
CA GLU A 186 15.40 30.04 -30.22
C GLU A 186 14.55 28.93 -29.62
N ARG A 187 13.25 29.17 -29.40
CA ARG A 187 12.37 28.17 -28.76
C ARG A 187 10.92 28.32 -29.19
N ILE A 188 10.18 27.22 -29.07
CA ILE A 188 8.73 27.20 -29.25
C ILE A 188 8.13 26.67 -27.96
N ALA A 189 7.15 27.39 -27.40
CA ALA A 189 6.49 26.96 -26.18
C ALA A 189 4.98 27.19 -26.22
N VAL A 190 4.22 26.21 -25.72
CA VAL A 190 2.78 26.34 -25.48
C VAL A 190 2.52 26.05 -24.00
N GLN A 191 1.88 26.97 -23.30
CA GLN A 191 1.70 26.89 -21.86
C GLN A 191 0.26 27.19 -21.43
N HIS A 192 -0.26 26.32 -20.57
CA HIS A 192 -1.50 26.55 -19.85
C HIS A 192 -1.25 27.40 -18.59
N ARG A 193 -2.24 28.23 -18.21
CA ARG A 193 -2.15 29.16 -17.07
C ARG A 193 -1.80 28.50 -15.71
N THR A 194 -2.00 27.19 -15.59
CA THR A 194 -1.74 26.40 -14.36
C THR A 194 -0.32 25.90 -14.25
N GLY A 195 0.46 25.92 -15.34
CA GLY A 195 1.86 25.48 -15.34
C GLY A 195 2.18 24.28 -16.24
N THR A 196 1.18 23.57 -16.77
CA THR A 196 1.41 22.55 -17.83
C THR A 196 1.96 23.24 -19.08
N PHE A 197 3.01 22.69 -19.67
CA PHE A 197 3.59 23.23 -20.90
C PHE A 197 4.26 22.17 -21.77
N GLU A 198 4.41 22.51 -23.05
CA GLU A 198 5.37 21.87 -23.94
C GLU A 198 6.38 22.92 -24.44
N GLU A 199 7.66 22.56 -24.49
CA GLU A 199 8.73 23.43 -24.96
C GLU A 199 9.72 22.66 -25.82
N ILE A 200 10.04 23.21 -27.00
CA ILE A 200 11.14 22.78 -27.86
C ILE A 200 12.24 23.85 -27.74
N ARG A 201 13.44 23.41 -27.35
CA ARG A 201 14.57 24.25 -26.95
C ARG A 201 15.54 24.48 -28.12
N PRO A 202 16.53 25.40 -27.99
CA PRO A 202 17.45 25.74 -29.08
C PRO A 202 18.29 24.55 -29.58
N ASP A 203 18.58 23.59 -28.70
CA ASP A 203 19.32 22.36 -29.02
C ASP A 203 18.43 21.24 -29.58
N GLY A 204 17.13 21.50 -29.77
CA GLY A 204 16.14 20.53 -30.21
C GLY A 204 15.59 19.62 -29.10
N SER A 205 16.06 19.76 -27.86
CA SER A 205 15.49 19.01 -26.74
C SER A 205 14.03 19.45 -26.49
N LYS A 206 13.18 18.49 -26.11
CA LYS A 206 11.77 18.71 -25.82
C LYS A 206 11.47 18.44 -24.35
N VAL A 207 10.70 19.33 -23.73
CA VAL A 207 10.11 19.13 -22.40
C VAL A 207 8.59 19.15 -22.53
N THR A 208 7.93 18.09 -22.06
CA THR A 208 6.48 18.08 -21.84
C THR A 208 6.27 17.92 -20.34
N LYS A 209 5.67 18.94 -19.70
CA LYS A 209 5.37 18.93 -18.27
C LYS A 209 3.87 19.02 -18.04
N VAL A 210 3.32 18.04 -17.33
CA VAL A 210 1.90 17.98 -16.99
C VAL A 210 1.74 18.08 -15.48
N ILE A 211 0.98 19.08 -15.01
CA ILE A 211 0.71 19.32 -13.59
C ILE A 211 -0.50 18.53 -13.08
N GLY A 212 -1.45 18.23 -13.97
CA GLY A 212 -2.61 17.40 -13.67
C GLY A 212 -2.43 15.97 -14.18
N GLU A 213 -3.55 15.29 -14.39
CA GLU A 213 -3.58 13.98 -15.03
C GLU A 213 -3.15 14.06 -16.50
N ASN A 214 -2.49 13.01 -17.00
CA ASN A 214 -2.12 12.88 -18.41
C ASN A 214 -2.76 11.62 -19.01
N PHE A 215 -3.39 11.78 -20.17
CA PHE A 215 -3.99 10.66 -20.92
C PHE A 215 -3.30 10.56 -22.28
N ASN A 216 -2.70 9.40 -22.54
CA ASN A 216 -2.13 9.04 -23.85
C ASN A 216 -3.01 7.97 -24.48
N LEU A 217 -3.93 8.36 -25.35
CA LEU A 217 -4.91 7.46 -25.97
C LEU A 217 -4.58 7.26 -27.45
N MET A 218 -4.26 6.02 -27.81
CA MET A 218 -3.94 5.61 -29.18
C MET A 218 -4.95 4.53 -29.60
N TYR A 219 -5.66 4.78 -30.70
CA TYR A 219 -6.71 3.89 -31.21
C TYR A 219 -6.17 2.81 -32.17
N ASP A 220 -4.89 2.88 -32.49
CA ASP A 220 -4.19 2.00 -33.42
C ASP A 220 -2.75 1.82 -32.89
N ASP A 221 -1.86 1.27 -33.71
CA ASP A 221 -0.46 1.01 -33.37
C ASP A 221 0.27 2.24 -32.78
N ASN A 222 0.99 2.01 -31.67
CA ASN A 222 1.89 2.98 -31.07
C ASN A 222 3.33 2.45 -31.09
N ASN A 223 4.13 2.93 -32.03
CA ASN A 223 5.54 2.55 -32.18
C ASN A 223 6.42 3.52 -31.39
N VAL A 224 7.14 3.02 -30.38
CA VAL A 224 8.03 3.82 -29.54
C VAL A 224 9.49 3.43 -29.79
N TYR A 225 10.30 4.37 -30.26
CA TYR A 225 11.74 4.19 -30.50
C TYR A 225 12.56 5.14 -29.62
N ILE A 226 13.51 4.59 -28.87
CA ILE A 226 14.42 5.35 -28.01
C ILE A 226 15.84 4.80 -28.27
N ASP A 227 16.68 5.63 -28.90
CA ASP A 227 18.07 5.28 -29.21
C ASP A 227 18.98 5.34 -27.98
N GLY A 228 18.68 6.29 -27.09
CA GLY A 228 19.37 6.47 -25.80
C GLY A 228 18.78 5.62 -24.68
N ALA A 229 19.17 5.94 -23.44
CA ALA A 229 18.61 5.30 -22.26
C ALA A 229 17.15 5.71 -22.05
N CYS A 230 16.29 4.75 -21.71
CA CYS A 230 14.92 4.99 -21.26
C CYS A 230 14.86 4.82 -19.74
N ASN A 231 14.74 5.94 -19.02
CA ASN A 231 14.61 5.95 -17.56
C ASN A 231 13.14 6.22 -17.19
N ILE A 232 12.53 5.29 -16.47
CA ILE A 232 11.13 5.40 -16.03
C ILE A 232 11.11 5.38 -14.50
N HIS A 233 10.62 6.45 -13.89
CA HIS A 233 10.40 6.53 -12.45
C HIS A 233 8.91 6.72 -12.18
N VAL A 234 8.30 5.77 -11.48
CA VAL A 234 6.92 5.86 -11.00
C VAL A 234 6.99 5.91 -9.47
N HIS A 235 6.51 7.00 -8.89
CA HIS A 235 6.63 7.23 -7.44
C HIS A 235 5.71 6.30 -6.63
N ASN A 236 4.53 6.01 -7.19
CA ASN A 236 3.52 5.14 -6.61
C ASN A 236 3.39 3.86 -7.46
N ASP A 237 2.19 3.27 -7.51
CA ASP A 237 1.92 2.04 -8.22
C ASP A 237 2.03 2.20 -9.74
N SER A 238 2.54 1.15 -10.40
CA SER A 238 2.55 0.99 -11.85
C SER A 238 1.85 -0.31 -12.21
N ASN A 239 0.82 -0.22 -13.04
CA ASN A 239 0.03 -1.37 -13.48
C ASN A 239 0.20 -1.56 -15.00
N LEU A 240 0.52 -2.79 -15.41
CA LEU A 240 0.59 -3.19 -16.80
C LEU A 240 -0.42 -4.30 -17.06
N PHE A 241 -1.36 -4.04 -17.96
CA PHE A 241 -2.34 -5.02 -18.41
C PHE A 241 -2.23 -5.15 -19.92
N VAL A 242 -1.97 -6.37 -20.40
CA VAL A 242 -1.84 -6.70 -21.82
C VAL A 242 -2.82 -7.83 -22.09
N GLU A 243 -3.82 -7.58 -22.94
CA GLU A 243 -4.83 -8.60 -23.29
C GLU A 243 -4.28 -9.67 -24.24
N GLY A 244 -3.34 -9.28 -25.10
CA GLY A 244 -2.60 -10.19 -25.97
C GLY A 244 -1.29 -10.68 -25.35
N ASP A 245 -0.36 -11.08 -26.20
CA ASP A 245 0.94 -11.58 -25.76
C ASP A 245 1.87 -10.45 -25.29
N TYR A 246 2.52 -10.64 -24.15
CA TYR A 246 3.56 -9.73 -23.64
C TYR A 246 4.95 -10.34 -23.86
N ASN A 247 5.59 -9.93 -24.96
CA ASN A 247 6.91 -10.43 -25.35
C ASN A 247 8.02 -9.46 -24.92
N VAL A 248 9.00 -9.96 -24.17
CA VAL A 248 10.15 -9.16 -23.69
C VAL A 248 11.44 -9.84 -24.10
N THR A 249 12.35 -9.09 -24.72
CA THR A 249 13.72 -9.52 -25.03
C THR A 249 14.70 -8.48 -24.50
N VAL A 250 15.69 -8.92 -23.74
CA VAL A 250 16.77 -8.07 -23.25
C VAL A 250 18.08 -8.61 -23.79
N GLY A 251 18.75 -7.81 -24.63
CA GLY A 251 20.05 -8.19 -25.22
C GLY A 251 21.21 -8.19 -24.21
N GLY A 252 21.04 -7.51 -23.08
CA GLY A 252 21.96 -7.54 -21.93
C GLY A 252 21.42 -8.36 -20.76
N ASN A 253 21.68 -7.90 -19.54
CA ASN A 253 21.22 -8.58 -18.31
C ASN A 253 19.78 -8.17 -17.93
N TYR A 254 18.93 -9.13 -17.56
CA TYR A 254 17.61 -8.88 -16.97
C TYR A 254 17.70 -8.91 -15.44
N ASN A 255 17.89 -7.75 -14.81
CA ASN A 255 17.98 -7.63 -13.37
C ASN A 255 16.61 -7.25 -12.78
N LEU A 256 16.00 -8.14 -12.01
CA LEU A 256 14.76 -7.88 -11.28
C LEU A 256 15.03 -7.87 -9.77
N ASN A 257 14.84 -6.71 -9.14
CA ASN A 257 14.96 -6.55 -7.70
C ASN A 257 13.62 -6.07 -7.13
N VAL A 258 12.93 -6.96 -6.40
CA VAL A 258 11.65 -6.68 -5.74
C VAL A 258 11.92 -6.60 -4.24
N LYS A 259 11.65 -5.44 -3.64
CA LYS A 259 11.89 -5.22 -2.20
C LYS A 259 10.82 -5.89 -1.33
N GLY A 260 9.58 -5.94 -1.84
CA GLY A 260 8.49 -6.69 -1.26
C GLY A 260 8.39 -8.08 -1.89
N ASP A 261 7.17 -8.52 -2.11
CA ASP A 261 6.90 -9.90 -2.53
C ASP A 261 6.86 -10.06 -4.05
N TYR A 262 7.35 -11.19 -4.54
CA TYR A 262 7.27 -11.57 -5.95
C TYR A 262 6.34 -12.78 -6.11
N VAL A 263 5.12 -12.52 -6.58
CA VAL A 263 4.11 -13.55 -6.84
C VAL A 263 3.96 -13.74 -8.34
N GLN A 264 4.07 -14.98 -8.80
CA GLN A 264 3.92 -15.32 -10.22
C GLN A 264 2.86 -16.40 -10.39
N ASN A 265 1.72 -16.04 -10.99
CA ASN A 265 0.63 -16.96 -11.31
C ASN A 265 0.64 -17.22 -12.82
N ILE A 266 0.79 -18.49 -13.22
CA ILE A 266 0.78 -18.91 -14.62
C ILE A 266 -0.41 -19.85 -14.78
N GLY A 267 -1.37 -19.49 -15.64
CA GLY A 267 -2.58 -20.29 -15.85
C GLY A 267 -2.33 -21.61 -16.59
N GLU A 268 -1.25 -21.67 -17.38
CA GLU A 268 -0.84 -22.86 -18.12
C GLU A 268 0.60 -23.25 -17.76
N ASN A 269 1.52 -23.29 -18.73
CA ASN A 269 2.85 -23.86 -18.56
C ASN A 269 3.90 -22.77 -18.26
N LYS A 270 4.81 -23.06 -17.32
CA LYS A 270 6.04 -22.29 -17.11
C LYS A 270 7.25 -23.13 -17.51
N THR A 271 8.02 -22.66 -18.49
CA THR A 271 9.30 -23.27 -18.88
C THR A 271 10.44 -22.32 -18.55
N THR A 272 11.47 -22.83 -17.87
CA THR A 272 12.69 -22.07 -17.56
C THR A 272 13.89 -22.85 -18.09
N GLN A 273 14.65 -22.25 -19.00
CA GLN A 273 15.91 -22.80 -19.51
C GLN A 273 17.07 -21.87 -19.14
N VAL A 274 18.14 -22.44 -18.60
CA VAL A 274 19.36 -21.71 -18.21
C VAL A 274 20.56 -22.37 -18.89
N GLY A 275 21.31 -21.58 -19.67
CA GLY A 275 22.45 -22.10 -20.45
C GLY A 275 23.73 -22.34 -19.65
N ALA A 276 23.79 -21.82 -18.42
CA ALA A 276 24.91 -21.99 -17.49
C ALA A 276 24.39 -22.52 -16.14
N SER A 277 24.68 -21.85 -15.03
CA SER A 277 24.25 -22.29 -13.69
C SER A 277 22.93 -21.64 -13.25
N ALA A 278 22.11 -22.40 -12.53
CA ALA A 278 20.94 -21.89 -11.81
C ALA A 278 21.13 -22.11 -10.31
N THR A 279 20.92 -21.05 -9.52
CA THR A 279 20.98 -21.11 -8.05
C THR A 279 19.64 -20.63 -7.49
N LEU A 280 19.07 -21.42 -6.58
CA LEU A 280 17.87 -21.05 -5.83
C LEU A 280 18.22 -21.02 -4.34
N THR A 281 17.87 -19.94 -3.65
CA THR A 281 18.18 -19.76 -2.23
C THR A 281 16.99 -19.14 -1.53
N ALA A 282 16.57 -19.75 -0.42
CA ALA A 282 15.57 -19.22 0.50
C ALA A 282 16.15 -19.25 1.92
N SER A 283 16.10 -18.11 2.60
CA SER A 283 16.69 -17.97 3.95
C SER A 283 15.87 -18.65 5.05
N THR A 284 14.60 -18.94 4.78
CA THR A 284 13.66 -19.52 5.75
C THR A 284 13.21 -20.90 5.29
N GLU A 285 12.38 -20.96 4.25
CA GLU A 285 11.74 -22.19 3.77
C GLU A 285 11.69 -22.20 2.25
N LEU A 286 11.90 -23.38 1.67
CA LEU A 286 11.63 -23.66 0.28
C LEU A 286 10.70 -24.89 0.22
N THR A 287 9.51 -24.69 -0.33
CA THR A 287 8.49 -25.75 -0.49
C THR A 287 8.32 -26.07 -1.97
N LEU A 288 8.24 -27.36 -2.31
CA LEU A 288 7.90 -27.85 -3.65
C LEU A 288 6.70 -28.79 -3.52
N ASP A 289 5.55 -28.36 -4.03
CA ASP A 289 4.31 -29.14 -4.02
C ASP A 289 3.84 -29.35 -5.47
N SER A 290 3.64 -30.61 -5.86
CA SER A 290 3.21 -31.01 -7.20
C SER A 290 2.02 -31.96 -7.09
N GLY A 291 0.95 -31.64 -7.81
CA GLY A 291 -0.27 -32.46 -7.79
C GLY A 291 -0.16 -33.81 -8.52
N SER A 292 0.93 -34.06 -9.25
CA SER A 292 1.11 -35.31 -10.00
C SER A 292 2.51 -35.91 -9.86
N LEU A 293 3.49 -35.43 -10.61
CA LEU A 293 4.84 -35.95 -10.63
C LEU A 293 5.84 -34.82 -10.35
N THR A 294 6.82 -35.13 -9.50
CA THR A 294 8.06 -34.36 -9.38
C THR A 294 9.18 -35.27 -9.86
N GLU A 295 9.84 -34.91 -10.96
CA GLU A 295 10.98 -35.64 -11.52
C GLU A 295 12.26 -34.82 -11.36
N ILE A 296 13.33 -35.46 -10.87
CA ILE A 296 14.66 -34.86 -10.74
C ILE A 296 15.64 -35.77 -11.47
N THR A 297 16.29 -35.24 -12.52
CA THR A 297 17.31 -35.94 -13.29
C THR A 297 18.59 -35.11 -13.29
N ALA A 298 19.71 -35.75 -12.95
CA ALA A 298 21.04 -35.13 -12.97
C ALA A 298 22.00 -35.98 -13.81
N GLY A 299 22.83 -35.33 -14.62
CA GLY A 299 23.79 -36.01 -15.49
C GLY A 299 24.99 -36.60 -14.75
N GLU A 300 25.44 -35.97 -13.66
CA GLU A 300 26.59 -36.42 -12.88
C GLU A 300 26.17 -37.00 -11.52
N GLY A 301 25.39 -36.26 -10.74
CA GLY A 301 24.91 -36.73 -9.44
C GLY A 301 23.96 -35.76 -8.75
N THR A 302 23.32 -36.27 -7.70
CA THR A 302 22.42 -35.51 -6.82
C THR A 302 22.91 -35.65 -5.39
N THR A 303 23.01 -34.54 -4.66
CA THR A 303 23.39 -34.52 -3.24
C THR A 303 22.32 -33.82 -2.42
N ILE A 304 21.90 -34.45 -1.31
CA ILE A 304 20.94 -33.89 -0.36
C ILE A 304 21.61 -33.87 1.01
N ASN A 305 21.83 -32.67 1.54
CA ASN A 305 22.43 -32.46 2.85
C ASN A 305 21.39 -31.82 3.78
N SER A 306 21.12 -32.46 4.93
CA SER A 306 20.30 -31.90 6.00
C SER A 306 21.12 -31.87 7.29
N SER A 307 21.09 -30.74 7.99
CA SER A 307 21.80 -30.57 9.28
C SER A 307 21.01 -31.14 10.46
N THR A 308 19.70 -31.34 10.29
CA THR A 308 18.81 -31.89 11.30
C THR A 308 18.27 -33.22 10.81
N ASN A 309 17.07 -33.22 10.24
CA ASN A 309 16.39 -34.43 9.82
C ASN A 309 16.22 -34.44 8.30
N PHE A 310 16.33 -35.62 7.72
CA PHE A 310 15.81 -35.93 6.40
C PHE A 310 14.73 -36.98 6.58
N GLU A 311 13.50 -36.67 6.15
CA GLU A 311 12.33 -37.53 6.31
C GLU A 311 11.75 -37.88 4.94
N LEU A 312 11.55 -39.19 4.69
CA LEU A 312 10.96 -39.71 3.46
C LEU A 312 9.70 -40.52 3.80
N ASN A 313 8.54 -39.88 3.63
CA ASN A 313 7.24 -40.49 3.88
C ASN A 313 6.57 -40.84 2.54
N VAL A 314 6.38 -42.13 2.29
CA VAL A 314 5.81 -42.62 1.02
C VAL A 314 4.60 -43.50 1.32
N GLY A 315 3.43 -43.12 0.79
CA GLY A 315 2.20 -43.93 0.93
C GLY A 315 2.19 -45.16 0.02
N GLY A 316 3.01 -45.17 -1.03
CA GLY A 316 3.22 -46.29 -1.95
C GLY A 316 4.54 -47.03 -1.71
N THR A 317 5.19 -47.46 -2.79
CA THR A 317 6.47 -48.16 -2.74
C THR A 317 7.64 -47.21 -2.92
N THR A 318 8.62 -47.27 -2.00
CA THR A 318 9.95 -46.70 -2.21
C THR A 318 10.83 -47.73 -2.91
N THR A 319 11.40 -47.40 -4.06
CA THR A 319 12.37 -48.25 -4.77
C THR A 319 13.73 -47.58 -4.79
N VAL A 320 14.77 -48.28 -4.35
CA VAL A 320 16.17 -47.86 -4.50
C VAL A 320 16.87 -48.89 -5.36
N SER A 321 17.35 -48.46 -6.52
CA SER A 321 18.08 -49.32 -7.45
C SER A 321 19.43 -48.70 -7.73
N SER A 322 20.50 -49.40 -7.38
CA SER A 322 21.88 -49.00 -7.65
C SER A 322 22.56 -50.10 -8.45
N THR A 323 23.28 -49.72 -9.50
CA THR A 323 24.22 -50.62 -10.18
C THR A 323 25.55 -50.71 -9.43
N GLY A 324 25.81 -49.76 -8.53
CA GLY A 324 26.93 -49.77 -7.60
C GLY A 324 26.50 -50.19 -6.21
N GLU A 325 27.19 -49.68 -5.20
CA GLU A 325 26.91 -49.96 -3.79
C GLU A 325 25.79 -49.06 -3.24
N ILE A 326 25.08 -49.54 -2.22
CA ILE A 326 24.23 -48.74 -1.34
C ILE A 326 24.84 -48.81 0.05
N ILE A 327 25.29 -47.67 0.58
CA ILE A 327 25.97 -47.57 1.88
C ILE A 327 25.07 -46.80 2.86
N THR A 328 24.82 -47.37 4.04
CA THR A 328 24.09 -46.72 5.13
C THR A 328 24.96 -46.69 6.38
N ASN A 329 25.52 -45.53 6.70
CA ASN A 329 26.33 -45.33 7.90
C ASN A 329 25.52 -44.57 8.97
N THR A 330 25.49 -45.08 10.19
CA THR A 330 24.90 -44.39 11.35
C THR A 330 25.87 -44.41 12.53
N SER A 331 25.89 -43.34 13.31
CA SER A 331 26.64 -43.28 14.59
C SER A 331 25.81 -43.77 15.78
N SER A 332 24.52 -44.00 15.57
CA SER A 332 23.58 -44.48 16.58
C SER A 332 22.88 -45.72 16.05
N ASN A 333 21.56 -45.81 16.23
CA ASN A 333 20.80 -46.98 15.82
C ASN A 333 20.31 -46.86 14.38
N THR A 334 20.30 -47.99 13.67
CA THR A 334 19.45 -48.19 12.49
C THR A 334 18.29 -49.09 12.90
N THR A 335 17.07 -48.63 12.69
CA THR A 335 15.85 -49.39 13.02
C THR A 335 15.07 -49.67 11.75
N ILE A 336 14.74 -50.93 11.50
CA ILE A 336 13.87 -51.34 10.39
C ILE A 336 12.64 -52.01 11.00
N ASN A 337 11.51 -51.32 10.92
CA ASN A 337 10.23 -51.84 11.39
C ASN A 337 9.38 -52.27 10.19
N SER A 338 9.03 -53.55 10.14
CA SER A 338 8.14 -54.10 9.12
C SER A 338 6.94 -54.74 9.80
N ALA A 339 5.73 -54.26 9.45
CA ALA A 339 4.49 -54.92 9.88
C ALA A 339 4.28 -56.26 9.16
N GLY A 340 4.79 -56.36 7.92
CA GLY A 340 4.86 -57.61 7.16
C GLY A 340 6.23 -58.26 7.24
N ASN A 341 6.61 -58.97 6.18
CA ASN A 341 7.91 -59.64 6.12
C ASN A 341 9.03 -58.66 5.80
N PHE A 342 10.10 -58.69 6.60
CA PHE A 342 11.41 -58.19 6.17
C PHE A 342 12.13 -59.32 5.42
N LYS A 343 12.44 -59.11 4.13
CA LYS A 343 13.04 -60.12 3.26
C LYS A 343 14.35 -59.61 2.69
N THR A 344 15.43 -60.35 2.92
CA THR A 344 16.73 -60.13 2.28
C THR A 344 16.97 -61.27 1.30
N ASN A 345 17.17 -60.92 0.03
CA ASN A 345 17.55 -61.86 -1.02
C ASN A 345 18.96 -61.49 -1.47
N THR A 346 19.94 -62.36 -1.23
CA THR A 346 21.30 -62.18 -1.73
C THR A 346 21.70 -63.41 -2.54
N THR A 347 22.44 -63.21 -3.62
CA THR A 347 23.13 -64.29 -4.32
C THR A 347 24.53 -64.52 -3.77
N GLY A 348 25.08 -63.53 -3.04
CA GLY A 348 26.35 -63.62 -2.34
C GLY A 348 26.15 -63.84 -0.85
N THR A 349 27.12 -63.41 -0.05
CA THR A 349 27.05 -63.50 1.42
C THR A 349 26.10 -62.46 1.99
N ASN A 350 25.28 -62.84 2.97
CA ASN A 350 24.62 -61.91 3.89
C ASN A 350 25.39 -61.95 5.22
N LEU A 351 26.20 -60.92 5.49
CA LEU A 351 27.09 -60.87 6.66
C LEU A 351 26.47 -59.98 7.75
N LEU A 352 26.23 -60.55 8.93
CA LEU A 352 25.79 -59.82 10.12
C LEU A 352 26.86 -59.99 11.21
N GLU A 353 27.59 -58.91 11.49
CA GLU A 353 28.65 -58.89 12.49
C GLU A 353 28.30 -57.94 13.64
N SER A 354 28.63 -58.36 14.86
CA SER A 354 28.49 -57.55 16.06
C SER A 354 29.70 -57.78 16.95
N THR A 355 30.32 -56.70 17.42
CA THR A 355 31.37 -56.76 18.45
C THR A 355 30.80 -56.89 19.86
N GLY A 356 29.50 -56.60 20.02
CA GLY A 356 28.72 -56.88 21.23
C GLY A 356 27.79 -58.09 21.06
N ILE A 357 26.69 -58.12 21.80
CA ILE A 357 25.73 -59.23 21.79
C ILE A 357 24.67 -59.03 20.70
N GLY A 358 24.52 -60.03 19.82
CA GLY A 358 23.39 -60.12 18.89
C GLY A 358 22.21 -60.89 19.49
N TYR A 359 20.99 -60.36 19.35
CA TYR A 359 19.77 -61.06 19.77
C TYR A 359 18.87 -61.35 18.57
N LEU A 360 18.42 -62.59 18.46
CA LEU A 360 17.33 -62.99 17.58
C LEU A 360 16.22 -63.57 18.45
N ARG A 361 15.03 -62.96 18.42
CA ARG A 361 13.90 -63.33 19.28
C ARG A 361 12.64 -63.49 18.43
N GLY A 362 11.93 -64.58 18.63
CA GLY A 362 10.67 -64.89 17.99
C GLY A 362 10.06 -66.14 18.61
N SER A 363 8.76 -66.36 18.41
CA SER A 363 8.10 -67.60 18.87
C SER A 363 8.72 -68.85 18.23
N ASN A 364 9.24 -68.72 17.01
CA ASN A 364 10.09 -69.70 16.33
C ASN A 364 11.23 -68.97 15.63
N VAL A 365 12.43 -69.54 15.69
CA VAL A 365 13.60 -69.12 14.90
C VAL A 365 14.04 -70.34 14.11
N HIS A 366 13.97 -70.26 12.78
CA HIS A 366 14.42 -71.33 11.89
C HIS A 366 15.65 -70.86 11.12
N LEU A 367 16.72 -71.64 11.18
CA LEU A 367 17.92 -71.48 10.36
C LEU A 367 17.97 -72.70 9.46
N ASN A 368 17.50 -72.55 8.23
CA ASN A 368 17.38 -73.65 7.28
C ASN A 368 18.07 -73.24 5.97
N ASP A 369 18.88 -74.14 5.43
CA ASP A 369 19.38 -74.02 4.06
C ASP A 369 18.35 -74.60 3.08
N THR A 370 18.30 -74.04 1.87
CA THR A 370 17.42 -74.49 0.79
C THR A 370 18.17 -74.93 -0.47
N ALA A 371 19.51 -74.89 -0.45
CA ALA A 371 20.34 -75.40 -1.54
C ALA A 371 20.35 -76.94 -1.57
N ALA A 372 20.33 -77.52 -2.77
CA ALA A 372 20.14 -78.96 -2.99
C ALA A 372 21.34 -79.85 -2.60
N ASP A 373 22.52 -79.28 -2.32
CA ASP A 373 23.77 -79.99 -1.99
C ASP A 373 24.58 -79.20 -0.95
N VAL A 374 24.18 -79.25 0.33
CA VAL A 374 24.99 -78.70 1.44
C VAL A 374 25.20 -79.77 2.49
N SER A 375 26.46 -80.04 2.81
CA SER A 375 26.88 -81.17 3.65
C SER A 375 26.78 -80.92 5.15
N GLU A 376 26.80 -79.66 5.61
CA GLU A 376 26.73 -79.31 7.03
C GLU A 376 26.31 -77.84 7.25
N VAL A 377 25.46 -77.60 8.26
CA VAL A 377 25.25 -76.27 8.86
C VAL A 377 26.16 -76.22 10.09
N GLU A 378 27.32 -75.55 9.99
CA GLU A 378 28.23 -75.41 11.13
C GLU A 378 27.79 -74.26 12.05
N LEU A 379 27.46 -74.60 13.30
CA LEU A 379 27.24 -73.66 14.40
C LEU A 379 28.40 -73.79 15.39
N ASN A 380 29.44 -72.97 15.21
CA ASN A 380 30.57 -72.93 16.13
C ASN A 380 30.26 -72.01 17.33
N LEU A 381 29.78 -72.61 18.41
CA LEU A 381 29.50 -71.93 19.68
C LEU A 381 30.67 -72.13 20.65
N GLU A 382 31.48 -71.10 20.85
CA GLU A 382 32.46 -71.05 21.94
C GLU A 382 31.82 -70.41 23.17
N PHE A 383 31.65 -71.18 24.25
CA PHE A 383 31.18 -70.67 25.54
C PHE A 383 32.40 -70.25 26.38
N GLN A 384 32.39 -69.01 26.90
CA GLN A 384 33.36 -68.59 27.92
C GLN A 384 32.89 -69.13 29.29
N ASP A 385 33.63 -70.08 29.87
CA ASP A 385 33.40 -70.52 31.25
C ASP A 385 33.65 -69.33 32.20
N PHE A 386 32.61 -68.88 32.90
CA PHE A 386 32.79 -68.00 34.04
C PHE A 386 33.23 -68.86 35.24
N ASP A 387 34.51 -68.78 35.60
CA ASP A 387 35.03 -69.36 36.85
C ASP A 387 34.23 -68.81 38.03
N THR A 388 33.35 -69.64 38.62
CA THR A 388 32.71 -69.35 39.90
C THR A 388 33.75 -69.46 41.01
N PRO A 389 33.99 -68.42 41.83
CA PRO A 389 34.81 -68.58 43.03
C PRO A 389 34.08 -69.52 44.03
N PRO A 390 34.82 -70.26 44.88
CA PRO A 390 34.24 -71.27 45.76
C PRO A 390 33.30 -70.63 46.79
N PHE A 391 32.11 -71.22 46.92
CA PHE A 391 31.13 -70.90 47.97
C PHE A 391 31.74 -71.09 49.36
N GLU A 392 31.85 -69.99 50.12
CA GLU A 392 32.08 -70.04 51.57
C GLU A 392 30.72 -70.04 52.28
N TYR A 393 30.42 -71.15 52.97
CA TYR A 393 29.17 -71.35 53.70
C TYR A 393 29.21 -70.55 55.01
N ILE A 394 28.54 -69.40 55.05
CA ILE A 394 28.30 -68.63 56.28
C ILE A 394 26.88 -68.94 56.78
N GLU A 395 26.76 -69.41 58.02
CA GLU A 395 25.48 -69.66 58.69
C GLU A 395 24.64 -68.36 58.78
N PRO A 396 23.34 -68.37 58.44
CA PRO A 396 22.48 -67.22 58.64
C PRO A 396 22.06 -67.12 60.12
N SER A 397 22.62 -66.15 60.84
CA SER A 397 22.04 -65.66 62.09
C SER A 397 20.80 -64.80 61.78
N ILE A 398 19.63 -65.28 62.19
CA ILE A 398 18.35 -64.55 62.14
C ILE A 398 18.40 -63.40 63.15
N ILE A 399 18.45 -62.16 62.66
CA ILE A 399 18.08 -60.94 63.38
C ILE A 399 17.25 -60.08 62.43
N GLY A 400 15.99 -59.85 62.79
CA GLY A 400 15.10 -58.89 62.12
C GLY A 400 14.08 -59.53 61.19
N ILE A 401 12.94 -59.96 61.76
CA ILE A 401 11.70 -60.16 61.01
C ILE A 401 11.22 -58.76 60.63
N ASP A 402 11.31 -58.40 59.35
CA ASP A 402 10.50 -57.32 58.77
C ASP A 402 9.15 -57.93 58.34
N PRO A 403 8.03 -57.59 59.02
CA PRO A 403 6.74 -58.22 58.82
C PRO A 403 5.94 -57.60 57.68
N ASP A 404 6.55 -57.35 56.53
CA ASP A 404 5.81 -56.91 55.33
C ASP A 404 6.17 -57.73 54.08
N LEU A 405 6.03 -59.04 54.24
CA LEU A 405 5.59 -59.91 53.15
C LEU A 405 4.10 -59.63 52.92
N SER A 406 3.78 -58.68 52.04
CA SER A 406 2.41 -58.53 51.53
C SER A 406 2.35 -58.79 50.01
N LEU A 407 1.89 -60.00 49.69
CA LEU A 407 0.98 -60.16 48.56
C LEU A 407 -0.15 -59.13 48.73
N ARG A 408 -0.21 -58.10 47.88
CA ARG A 408 -1.47 -57.56 47.33
C ARG A 408 -1.28 -56.42 46.32
N SER A 409 -2.09 -56.56 45.29
CA SER A 409 -2.77 -55.53 44.52
C SER A 409 -2.96 -54.14 45.16
N SER A 410 -2.99 -53.15 44.26
CA SER A 410 -3.87 -51.96 44.22
C SER A 410 -3.40 -50.62 44.79
N GLN A 411 -3.53 -49.61 43.90
CA GLN A 411 -4.06 -48.25 44.12
C GLN A 411 -3.19 -47.09 44.68
N GLN A 412 -3.04 -46.09 43.80
CA GLN A 412 -3.38 -44.65 43.97
C GLN A 412 -2.65 -43.76 45.02
N GLY A 413 -1.96 -42.71 44.50
CA GLY A 413 -1.82 -41.34 45.05
C GLY A 413 -0.89 -41.16 46.27
N VAL A 414 -0.14 -40.09 46.51
CA VAL A 414 -0.17 -38.67 46.12
C VAL A 414 1.17 -37.99 46.53
N LYS A 415 1.73 -37.11 45.67
CA LYS A 415 2.71 -35.97 45.88
C LYS A 415 4.07 -36.28 46.55
N SER A 416 5.23 -35.68 46.22
CA SER A 416 5.71 -34.55 45.38
C SER A 416 7.24 -34.71 45.30
N SER A 417 7.94 -34.56 44.17
CA SER A 417 8.50 -33.28 43.69
C SER A 417 9.42 -33.56 42.46
N PHE A 418 9.30 -32.70 41.42
CA PHE A 418 10.30 -32.20 40.43
C PHE A 418 11.49 -33.12 40.02
N GLU A 419 11.82 -33.41 38.75
CA GLU A 419 11.62 -32.82 37.41
C GLU A 419 11.71 -33.93 36.33
N SER A 420 10.89 -33.88 35.27
CA SER A 420 11.30 -34.26 33.90
C SER A 420 10.25 -33.89 32.84
N GLY A 421 10.68 -33.16 31.82
CA GLY A 421 10.54 -33.52 30.40
C GLY A 421 9.20 -34.00 29.81
N SER A 422 8.72 -33.20 28.84
CA SER A 422 7.96 -33.58 27.63
C SER A 422 6.50 -34.03 27.77
N THR A 423 5.60 -33.27 27.11
CA THR A 423 4.30 -33.78 26.68
C THR A 423 3.94 -33.29 25.28
N TYR A 424 3.72 -34.29 24.45
CA TYR A 424 2.89 -34.38 23.25
C TYR A 424 1.57 -33.58 23.32
N VAL A 425 1.19 -32.91 22.22
CA VAL A 425 -0.16 -32.36 21.98
C VAL A 425 -0.64 -32.84 20.58
N PRO A 426 -1.91 -33.26 20.41
CA PRO A 426 -2.40 -33.94 19.22
C PRO A 426 -2.86 -32.99 18.10
N GLN A 427 -2.79 -33.50 16.86
CA GLN A 427 -3.31 -32.93 15.61
C GLN A 427 -4.82 -32.64 15.66
N PRO A 428 -5.33 -31.57 15.00
CA PRO A 428 -6.74 -31.44 14.69
C PRO A 428 -7.09 -32.04 13.32
N TYR A 429 -8.19 -32.78 13.33
CA TYR A 429 -8.90 -33.40 12.23
C TYR A 429 -9.45 -32.38 11.23
N THR A 430 -9.45 -32.78 9.95
CA THR A 430 -10.09 -32.15 8.80
C THR A 430 -11.63 -32.26 8.85
N GLY A 431 -12.32 -31.18 8.49
CA GLY A 431 -13.74 -31.19 8.14
C GLY A 431 -14.01 -30.16 7.05
N LEU A 432 -14.39 -30.64 5.86
CA LEU A 432 -14.96 -29.85 4.76
C LEU A 432 -16.44 -29.59 5.04
N ASP A 433 -16.95 -28.36 4.81
CA ASP A 433 -18.33 -28.08 4.35
C ASP A 433 -18.48 -26.60 3.87
N PRO A 434 -19.57 -26.16 3.19
CA PRO A 434 -19.66 -26.11 1.74
C PRO A 434 -20.27 -24.76 1.29
N ASN A 435 -19.58 -23.63 1.37
CA ASN A 435 -20.12 -22.40 0.76
C ASN A 435 -18.96 -21.50 0.37
N GLY A 436 -18.80 -21.31 -0.93
CA GLY A 436 -17.65 -20.68 -1.57
C GLY A 436 -17.23 -19.36 -0.91
N SER A 437 -15.94 -19.28 -0.59
CA SER A 437 -15.29 -18.06 -0.13
C SER A 437 -13.95 -17.92 -0.86
N TYR A 438 -13.70 -16.70 -1.33
CA TYR A 438 -12.46 -16.29 -1.96
C TYR A 438 -11.30 -16.44 -0.97
N SER A 439 -10.34 -17.30 -1.32
CA SER A 439 -9.09 -17.52 -0.62
C SER A 439 -8.07 -16.44 -1.04
N VAL A 440 -7.76 -15.50 -0.15
CA VAL A 440 -6.53 -14.72 -0.25
C VAL A 440 -5.46 -15.49 0.52
N GLY A 441 -4.47 -16.00 -0.22
CA GLY A 441 -3.38 -16.84 0.26
C GLY A 441 -2.56 -16.17 1.35
N ASN A 442 -2.29 -16.94 2.40
CA ASN A 442 -1.51 -16.57 3.56
C ASN A 442 -0.04 -16.94 3.32
N SER A 443 0.72 -16.06 2.67
CA SER A 443 2.17 -16.14 2.59
C SER A 443 2.65 -14.74 2.23
N ASN A 444 3.01 -13.94 3.24
CA ASN A 444 3.84 -12.72 3.24
C ASN A 444 3.58 -12.01 4.58
N MET A 445 4.34 -12.38 5.62
CA MET A 445 4.47 -11.52 6.79
C MET A 445 5.89 -10.97 6.80
N PRO A 446 6.07 -9.65 6.69
CA PRO A 446 7.37 -9.03 6.88
C PRO A 446 7.93 -9.44 8.24
N ASN A 447 9.20 -9.80 8.29
CA ASN A 447 9.91 -10.02 9.53
C ASN A 447 10.00 -8.67 10.24
N LEU A 448 9.21 -8.48 11.29
CA LEU A 448 9.14 -7.26 12.08
C LEU A 448 10.51 -6.98 12.72
N ASP A 449 11.18 -5.92 12.28
CA ASP A 449 12.28 -5.33 13.04
C ASP A 449 11.68 -4.69 14.31
N TRP A 450 11.84 -5.38 15.44
CA TRP A 450 11.18 -5.07 16.71
C TRP A 450 11.89 -3.95 17.49
N ASP A 451 12.87 -3.27 16.90
CA ASP A 451 13.69 -2.28 17.60
C ASP A 451 13.01 -0.90 17.78
N ARG A 452 11.85 -0.66 17.14
CA ARG A 452 10.96 0.48 17.47
C ARG A 452 10.00 0.12 18.61
N THR A 453 10.53 -0.06 19.81
CA THR A 453 9.69 -0.30 21.00
C THR A 453 8.95 0.98 21.41
N ILE A 454 7.63 1.02 21.17
CA ILE A 454 6.76 2.05 21.77
C ILE A 454 5.99 1.40 22.91
N ASP A 455 6.27 1.83 24.15
CA ASP A 455 5.48 1.45 25.34
C ASP A 455 4.02 1.90 25.13
N PRO A 456 3.02 1.01 25.26
CA PRO A 456 1.60 1.37 25.16
C PRO A 456 1.19 2.53 26.06
N ALA A 457 1.84 2.71 27.22
CA ALA A 457 1.61 3.85 28.11
C ALA A 457 2.07 5.19 27.51
N ASN A 458 3.15 5.18 26.73
CA ASN A 458 3.67 6.37 26.07
C ASN A 458 2.90 6.66 24.76
N ALA A 459 2.47 5.62 24.04
CA ALA A 459 1.66 5.75 22.83
C ALA A 459 0.26 6.31 23.10
N SER A 460 -0.40 5.95 24.21
CA SER A 460 -1.74 6.46 24.56
C SER A 460 -1.79 7.97 24.80
N ASN A 461 -0.63 8.60 25.03
CA ASN A 461 -0.52 10.04 25.25
C ASN A 461 -0.25 10.85 23.97
N LYS A 462 -0.08 10.21 22.81
CA LYS A 462 0.04 10.89 21.52
C LYS A 462 -1.34 11.26 20.97
N SER A 463 -1.52 12.49 20.50
CA SER A 463 -2.80 13.02 20.01
C SER A 463 -3.40 12.18 18.87
N GLY A 464 -2.59 11.63 17.97
CA GLY A 464 -3.06 10.84 16.84
C GLY A 464 -3.55 9.45 17.25
N MET A 465 -2.91 8.85 18.26
CA MET A 465 -3.41 7.62 18.86
C MET A 465 -4.70 7.88 19.65
N GLN A 466 -4.80 9.00 20.37
CA GLN A 466 -6.04 9.41 21.03
C GLN A 466 -7.17 9.66 20.03
N GLY A 467 -6.87 10.24 18.87
CA GLY A 467 -7.81 10.40 17.75
C GLY A 467 -8.31 9.06 17.22
N LEU A 468 -7.42 8.09 17.00
CA LEU A 468 -7.78 6.75 16.53
C LEU A 468 -8.61 5.97 17.57
N LEU A 469 -8.23 6.05 18.84
CA LEU A 469 -8.98 5.48 19.96
C LEU A 469 -10.37 6.10 20.08
N ALA A 470 -10.49 7.41 19.88
CA ALA A 470 -11.77 8.11 19.86
C ALA A 470 -12.64 7.70 18.68
N PHE A 471 -12.03 7.53 17.52
CA PHE A 471 -12.68 7.03 16.31
C PHE A 471 -13.26 5.63 16.51
N ILE A 472 -12.47 4.68 17.03
CA ILE A 472 -12.94 3.32 17.35
C ILE A 472 -14.10 3.35 18.35
N GLY A 473 -13.96 4.14 19.43
CA GLY A 473 -15.00 4.24 20.46
C GLY A 473 -16.33 4.81 19.95
N ALA A 474 -16.30 5.67 18.92
CA ALA A 474 -17.52 6.23 18.34
C ALA A 474 -18.42 5.15 17.71
N GLY A 475 -17.83 4.09 17.15
CA GLY A 475 -18.56 2.97 16.53
C GLY A 475 -18.88 1.81 17.49
N GLU A 476 -18.09 1.64 18.55
CA GLU A 476 -18.15 0.45 19.42
C GLU A 476 -18.88 0.68 20.77
N GLY A 477 -18.86 1.92 21.29
CA GLY A 477 -19.52 2.29 22.54
C GLY A 477 -18.63 3.08 23.50
N GLY A 478 -19.17 3.42 24.68
CA GLY A 478 -18.46 4.16 25.72
C GLY A 478 -17.72 3.26 26.72
N TYR A 479 -16.94 3.86 27.62
CA TYR A 479 -16.15 3.15 28.65
C TYR A 479 -16.96 2.25 29.60
N ASN A 480 -18.27 2.46 29.69
CA ASN A 480 -19.18 1.65 30.50
C ASN A 480 -20.10 0.75 29.67
N SER A 481 -19.81 0.60 28.37
CA SER A 481 -20.61 -0.23 27.48
C SER A 481 -20.31 -1.71 27.66
N SER A 482 -21.31 -2.55 27.43
CA SER A 482 -21.12 -3.99 27.36
C SER A 482 -22.13 -4.63 26.42
N ASN A 483 -21.72 -5.69 25.74
CA ASN A 483 -22.65 -6.59 25.04
C ASN A 483 -22.37 -8.06 25.40
N ASN A 484 -23.34 -8.94 25.19
CA ASN A 484 -23.25 -10.37 25.51
C ASN A 484 -23.14 -11.27 24.27
N GLY A 485 -22.59 -10.74 23.17
CA GLY A 485 -22.39 -11.43 21.90
C GLY A 485 -23.63 -11.51 21.02
N THR A 486 -23.47 -12.13 19.85
CA THR A 486 -24.53 -12.24 18.82
C THR A 486 -25.19 -13.61 18.87
N SER A 487 -26.52 -13.66 18.77
CA SER A 487 -27.33 -14.87 18.73
C SER A 487 -28.46 -14.68 17.72
N ASN A 488 -28.66 -15.61 16.79
CA ASN A 488 -29.67 -15.51 15.71
C ASN A 488 -29.60 -14.17 14.94
N GLY A 489 -28.38 -13.70 14.66
CA GLY A 489 -28.17 -12.45 13.93
C GLY A 489 -28.54 -11.17 14.68
N ARG A 490 -28.64 -11.20 16.01
CA ARG A 490 -28.87 -10.01 16.86
C ARG A 490 -27.91 -9.98 18.04
N ILE A 491 -27.38 -8.80 18.35
CA ILE A 491 -26.56 -8.57 19.54
C ILE A 491 -27.46 -8.68 20.78
N ILE A 492 -27.06 -9.49 21.75
CA ILE A 492 -27.82 -9.77 22.96
C ILE A 492 -27.23 -8.99 24.13
N GLY A 493 -28.07 -8.33 24.91
CA GLY A 493 -27.66 -7.69 26.17
C GLY A 493 -26.70 -6.51 25.99
N SER A 494 -26.82 -5.77 24.88
CA SER A 494 -26.08 -4.51 24.67
C SER A 494 -26.62 -3.41 25.58
N THR A 495 -25.75 -2.71 26.29
CA THR A 495 -26.06 -1.52 27.08
C THR A 495 -24.88 -0.55 27.03
N MET A 496 -25.17 0.75 26.97
CA MET A 496 -24.16 1.82 27.01
C MET A 496 -23.64 2.09 28.43
N VAL A 497 -24.43 1.72 29.45
CA VAL A 497 -24.12 1.96 30.87
C VAL A 497 -24.37 0.67 31.64
N LYS A 498 -23.32 -0.13 31.80
CA LYS A 498 -23.35 -1.36 32.56
C LYS A 498 -22.94 -1.11 34.01
N ARG A 499 -23.76 -1.61 34.94
CA ARG A 499 -23.44 -1.67 36.37
C ARG A 499 -23.43 -3.11 36.86
N ILE A 500 -22.48 -3.45 37.72
CA ILE A 500 -22.44 -4.72 38.45
C ILE A 500 -22.21 -4.41 39.93
N GLY A 501 -23.10 -4.90 40.79
CA GLY A 501 -23.06 -4.57 42.22
C GLY A 501 -23.19 -3.06 42.52
N GLY A 502 -23.91 -2.31 41.66
CA GLY A 502 -24.08 -0.86 41.78
C GLY A 502 -22.96 -0.01 41.17
N LYS A 503 -21.78 -0.60 40.95
CA LYS A 503 -20.61 0.06 40.35
C LYS A 503 -20.65 0.06 38.82
N LEU A 504 -20.19 1.14 38.21
CA LEU A 504 -19.87 1.22 36.78
C LEU A 504 -18.68 0.32 36.43
N LEU A 505 -18.52 -0.06 35.16
CA LEU A 505 -17.35 -0.84 34.73
C LEU A 505 -16.05 -0.10 35.02
N THR A 506 -16.04 1.23 34.87
CA THR A 506 -14.90 2.10 35.19
C THR A 506 -14.52 2.14 36.67
N GLU A 507 -15.39 1.64 37.55
CA GLU A 507 -15.19 1.57 39.00
C GLU A 507 -14.80 0.16 39.48
N LEU A 508 -14.71 -0.81 38.58
CA LEU A 508 -14.27 -2.17 38.85
C LEU A 508 -12.79 -2.33 38.52
N THR A 509 -12.13 -3.24 39.23
CA THR A 509 -10.78 -3.70 38.91
C THR A 509 -10.80 -4.61 37.67
N ILE A 510 -9.68 -4.68 36.96
CA ILE A 510 -9.50 -5.61 35.82
C ILE A 510 -9.75 -7.06 36.26
N GLY A 511 -9.32 -7.43 37.47
CA GLY A 511 -9.56 -8.75 38.04
C GLY A 511 -11.06 -9.06 38.23
N GLU A 512 -11.85 -8.09 38.70
CA GLU A 512 -13.31 -8.21 38.79
C GLU A 512 -13.94 -8.36 37.41
N ILE A 513 -13.52 -7.57 36.41
CA ILE A 513 -14.00 -7.69 35.02
C ILE A 513 -13.70 -9.08 34.45
N VAL A 514 -12.47 -9.59 34.61
CA VAL A 514 -12.07 -10.93 34.15
C VAL A 514 -12.88 -12.01 34.84
N ALA A 515 -13.19 -11.86 36.13
CA ALA A 515 -14.05 -12.78 36.86
C ALA A 515 -15.49 -12.80 36.30
N TYR A 516 -16.07 -11.64 35.99
CA TYR A 516 -17.39 -11.53 35.37
C TYR A 516 -17.44 -12.01 33.91
N GLN A 517 -16.28 -12.03 33.23
CA GLN A 517 -16.09 -12.57 31.88
C GLN A 517 -15.91 -14.09 31.82
N LYS A 518 -15.77 -14.77 32.96
CA LYS A 518 -15.52 -16.22 33.04
C LYS A 518 -16.78 -17.05 32.68
N GLY A 519 -16.57 -18.16 31.97
CA GLY A 519 -17.62 -19.12 31.64
C GLY A 519 -18.31 -18.89 30.30
N LYS A 520 -19.44 -19.57 30.08
CA LYS A 520 -20.32 -19.42 28.92
C LYS A 520 -21.60 -18.67 29.31
N ARG A 521 -22.33 -18.14 28.32
CA ARG A 521 -23.62 -17.48 28.57
C ARG A 521 -24.62 -18.43 29.26
N GLU A 522 -24.66 -19.68 28.80
CA GLU A 522 -25.50 -20.77 29.34
C GLU A 522 -25.19 -21.09 30.80
N THR A 523 -23.96 -20.83 31.24
CA THR A 523 -23.48 -21.11 32.60
C THR A 523 -23.43 -19.86 33.47
N GLY A 524 -24.14 -18.79 33.09
CA GLY A 524 -24.29 -17.57 33.91
C GLY A 524 -23.18 -16.52 33.76
N ARG A 525 -22.41 -16.50 32.67
CA ARG A 525 -21.44 -15.42 32.39
C ARG A 525 -22.13 -14.05 32.38
N GLN A 526 -21.57 -13.08 33.11
CA GLN A 526 -22.18 -11.77 33.31
C GLN A 526 -21.72 -10.70 32.31
N LEU A 527 -20.47 -10.81 31.84
CA LEU A 527 -19.87 -9.90 30.84
C LEU A 527 -19.28 -10.71 29.68
N PHE A 528 -19.39 -10.20 28.46
CA PHE A 528 -18.68 -10.76 27.31
C PHE A 528 -17.76 -9.72 26.71
N ALA A 529 -18.29 -8.81 25.88
CA ALA A 529 -17.55 -7.68 25.35
C ALA A 529 -17.80 -6.46 26.25
N VAL A 530 -16.74 -5.76 26.66
CA VAL A 530 -16.81 -4.69 27.66
C VAL A 530 -15.95 -3.50 27.30
N GLY A 531 -16.38 -2.33 27.78
CA GLY A 531 -15.64 -1.08 27.64
C GLY A 531 -15.71 -0.47 26.25
N ARG A 532 -14.97 0.62 26.07
CA ARG A 532 -14.95 1.42 24.83
C ARG A 532 -14.53 0.61 23.60
N TYR A 533 -13.69 -0.41 23.81
CA TYR A 533 -13.10 -1.25 22.74
C TYR A 533 -13.72 -2.65 22.65
N GLN A 534 -14.86 -2.90 23.33
CA GLN A 534 -15.62 -4.16 23.29
C GLN A 534 -14.75 -5.42 23.53
N ILE A 535 -13.86 -5.36 24.53
CA ILE A 535 -12.83 -6.38 24.78
C ILE A 535 -13.48 -7.68 25.29
N ILE A 536 -13.28 -8.78 24.57
CA ILE A 536 -13.82 -10.11 24.91
C ILE A 536 -12.93 -10.90 25.90
N PRO A 537 -13.42 -11.97 26.56
CA PRO A 537 -12.69 -12.63 27.65
C PRO A 537 -11.32 -13.20 27.28
N THR A 538 -11.20 -13.80 26.09
CA THR A 538 -9.92 -14.34 25.59
C THR A 538 -8.92 -13.24 25.32
N THR A 539 -9.39 -12.13 24.78
CA THR A 539 -8.56 -10.97 24.45
C THR A 539 -8.11 -10.27 25.73
N MET A 540 -9.00 -10.02 26.69
CA MET A 540 -8.68 -9.41 27.99
C MET A 540 -7.53 -10.14 28.70
N ARG A 541 -7.59 -11.48 28.77
CA ARG A 541 -6.52 -12.30 29.38
C ARG A 541 -5.18 -12.22 28.65
N SER A 542 -5.22 -11.98 27.34
CA SER A 542 -4.01 -11.90 26.50
C SER A 542 -3.34 -10.53 26.57
N ILE A 543 -4.13 -9.45 26.60
CA ILE A 543 -3.59 -8.08 26.48
C ILE A 543 -3.23 -7.43 27.81
N VAL A 544 -3.86 -7.81 28.93
CA VAL A 544 -3.56 -7.21 30.25
C VAL A 544 -2.08 -7.37 30.65
N PRO A 545 -1.44 -8.55 30.50
CA PRO A 545 0.00 -8.68 30.76
C PRO A 545 0.87 -7.87 29.78
N GLN A 546 0.39 -7.67 28.55
CA GLN A 546 1.12 -6.94 27.51
C GLN A 546 1.05 -5.42 27.72
N SER A 547 -0.07 -4.93 28.26
CA SER A 547 -0.28 -3.52 28.54
C SER A 547 0.49 -3.04 29.76
N GLY A 548 1.13 -3.92 30.54
CA GLY A 548 1.77 -3.55 31.81
C GLY A 548 0.79 -3.24 32.94
N LEU A 549 -0.46 -3.72 32.82
CA LEU A 549 -1.49 -3.60 33.85
C LEU A 549 -1.62 -4.92 34.62
N THR A 550 -2.15 -4.83 35.82
CA THR A 550 -2.34 -5.92 36.77
C THR A 550 -3.82 -6.12 37.07
N PRO A 551 -4.24 -7.30 37.58
CA PRO A 551 -5.63 -7.51 37.99
C PRO A 551 -6.14 -6.53 39.07
N SER A 552 -5.25 -5.89 39.83
CA SER A 552 -5.60 -4.89 40.84
C SER A 552 -5.88 -3.49 40.29
N ASP A 553 -5.46 -3.20 39.05
CA ASP A 553 -5.68 -1.89 38.43
C ASP A 553 -7.16 -1.70 38.08
N LEU A 554 -7.64 -0.46 38.13
CA LEU A 554 -9.00 -0.12 37.75
C LEU A 554 -9.19 -0.25 36.24
N PHE A 555 -10.37 -0.71 35.81
CA PHE A 555 -10.80 -0.67 34.42
C PHE A 555 -11.35 0.71 34.03
N ASN A 556 -10.69 1.77 34.51
CA ASN A 556 -11.05 3.17 34.26
C ASN A 556 -10.75 3.60 32.82
N GLU A 557 -11.07 4.83 32.46
CA GLU A 557 -10.95 5.34 31.08
C GLU A 557 -9.50 5.26 30.56
N GLU A 558 -8.53 5.72 31.37
CA GLU A 558 -7.10 5.68 31.07
C GLU A 558 -6.59 4.26 30.80
N ASN A 559 -6.91 3.31 31.68
CA ASN A 559 -6.46 1.93 31.52
C ASN A 559 -7.18 1.20 30.39
N GLN A 560 -8.44 1.56 30.09
CA GLN A 560 -9.11 1.06 28.89
C GLN A 560 -8.43 1.56 27.62
N ASP A 561 -8.03 2.83 27.55
CA ASP A 561 -7.29 3.37 26.40
C ASP A 561 -5.94 2.68 26.23
N ARG A 562 -5.22 2.42 27.32
CA ARG A 562 -3.97 1.63 27.30
C ARG A 562 -4.18 0.21 26.76
N LEU A 563 -5.28 -0.45 27.14
CA LEU A 563 -5.67 -1.75 26.57
C LEU A 563 -6.05 -1.63 25.09
N GLY A 564 -6.71 -0.54 24.69
CA GLY A 564 -7.03 -0.20 23.30
C GLY A 564 -5.77 -0.07 22.43
N VAL A 565 -4.77 0.70 22.89
CA VAL A 565 -3.46 0.79 22.23
C VAL A 565 -2.81 -0.58 22.10
N THR A 566 -2.86 -1.39 23.16
CA THR A 566 -2.28 -2.75 23.16
C THR A 566 -2.95 -3.64 22.11
N LEU A 567 -4.22 -3.44 21.77
CA LEU A 567 -4.90 -4.15 20.68
C LEU A 567 -4.39 -3.74 19.29
N ILE A 568 -4.05 -2.46 19.13
CA ILE A 568 -3.61 -1.87 17.86
C ILE A 568 -2.15 -2.24 17.58
N ILE A 569 -1.24 -1.97 18.53
CA ILE A 569 0.21 -2.06 18.32
C ILE A 569 0.92 -3.13 19.16
N GLY A 570 0.22 -3.82 20.07
CA GLY A 570 0.85 -4.76 21.00
C GLY A 570 1.73 -4.05 22.03
N ASN A 571 2.80 -4.72 22.48
CA ASN A 571 3.76 -4.19 23.48
C ASN A 571 5.19 -4.05 22.95
N GLY A 572 5.38 -4.18 21.63
CA GLY A 572 6.68 -4.16 20.97
C GLY A 572 7.61 -5.35 21.28
N LYS A 573 7.20 -6.29 22.14
CA LYS A 573 8.00 -7.48 22.54
C LYS A 573 7.36 -8.81 22.11
N SER A 574 6.07 -8.77 21.82
CA SER A 574 5.28 -9.90 21.35
C SER A 574 4.47 -9.48 20.13
N ARG A 575 4.18 -10.44 19.24
CA ARG A 575 3.37 -10.21 18.04
C ARG A 575 2.01 -9.63 18.42
N ALA A 576 1.69 -8.43 17.90
CA ALA A 576 0.38 -7.81 18.07
C ALA A 576 -0.73 -8.72 17.53
N LYS A 577 -1.93 -8.62 18.11
CA LYS A 577 -3.10 -9.43 17.69
C LYS A 577 -3.44 -9.21 16.20
N ARG A 578 -3.26 -7.97 15.72
CA ARG A 578 -3.34 -7.58 14.31
C ARG A 578 -1.98 -7.07 13.83
N PRO A 579 -1.08 -7.96 13.40
CA PRO A 579 0.29 -7.59 13.08
C PRO A 579 0.38 -6.64 11.88
N ILE A 580 -0.57 -6.70 10.93
CA ILE A 580 -0.56 -5.82 9.75
C ILE A 580 -1.00 -4.41 10.14
N LEU A 581 -2.06 -4.30 10.94
CA LEU A 581 -2.47 -3.02 11.52
C LEU A 581 -1.33 -2.39 12.35
N ALA A 582 -0.69 -3.17 13.21
CA ALA A 582 0.46 -2.70 14.00
C ALA A 582 1.61 -2.24 13.10
N SER A 583 1.93 -3.00 12.06
CA SER A 583 3.00 -2.66 11.11
C SER A 583 2.72 -1.34 10.40
N TYR A 584 1.48 -1.10 9.96
CA TYR A 584 1.10 0.15 9.32
C TYR A 584 1.18 1.34 10.29
N VAL A 585 0.58 1.21 11.49
CA VAL A 585 0.55 2.30 12.48
C VAL A 585 1.95 2.70 12.97
N LEU A 586 2.89 1.74 13.00
CA LEU A 586 4.29 1.96 13.43
C LEU A 586 5.23 2.39 12.28
N GLY A 587 4.74 2.40 11.04
CA GLY A 587 5.52 2.80 9.86
C GLY A 587 6.36 1.72 9.20
N ASN A 588 6.05 0.47 9.49
CA ASN A 588 6.72 -0.70 8.91
C ASN A 588 5.98 -1.27 7.69
N SER A 589 4.81 -0.73 7.33
CA SER A 589 4.02 -1.13 6.15
C SER A 589 3.29 0.06 5.55
N GLU A 590 3.25 0.13 4.21
CA GLU A 590 2.46 1.12 3.44
C GLU A 590 1.07 0.60 3.03
N ASP A 591 0.76 -0.68 3.29
CA ASP A 591 -0.50 -1.30 2.85
C ASP A 591 -1.66 -0.92 3.78
N ILE A 592 -2.26 0.23 3.48
CA ILE A 592 -3.41 0.77 4.20
C ILE A 592 -4.65 -0.13 4.09
N ASN A 593 -4.85 -0.82 2.95
CA ASN A 593 -6.01 -1.68 2.75
C ASN A 593 -5.91 -2.95 3.58
N ALA A 594 -4.73 -3.57 3.67
CA ALA A 594 -4.52 -4.70 4.56
C ALA A 594 -4.62 -4.29 6.04
N ALA A 595 -4.14 -3.09 6.40
CA ALA A 595 -4.33 -2.54 7.75
C ALA A 595 -5.82 -2.29 8.09
N MET A 596 -6.58 -1.71 7.16
CA MET A 596 -8.03 -1.51 7.29
C MET A 596 -8.78 -2.84 7.39
N LEU A 597 -8.37 -3.87 6.63
CA LEU A 597 -8.95 -5.21 6.72
C LEU A 597 -8.65 -5.84 8.09
N ASP A 598 -7.44 -5.69 8.63
CA ASP A 598 -7.10 -6.18 9.98
C ASP A 598 -7.87 -5.43 11.07
N MET A 599 -8.10 -4.13 10.90
CA MET A 599 -8.94 -3.32 11.79
C MET A 599 -10.41 -3.76 11.73
N ALA A 600 -10.95 -4.04 10.55
CA ALA A 600 -12.31 -4.57 10.34
C ALA A 600 -12.52 -5.97 10.96
N LYS A 601 -11.44 -6.74 11.12
CA LYS A 601 -11.47 -8.02 11.83
C LYS A 601 -11.41 -7.85 13.36
N GLU A 602 -11.08 -6.70 13.92
CA GLU A 602 -11.18 -6.49 15.38
C GLU A 602 -12.49 -5.85 15.80
N TRP A 603 -12.94 -4.85 15.04
CA TRP A 603 -14.09 -4.03 15.41
C TRP A 603 -15.17 -4.12 14.33
N ALA A 604 -16.37 -4.52 14.75
CA ALA A 604 -17.46 -4.77 13.81
C ALA A 604 -17.99 -3.48 13.17
N SER A 605 -17.82 -2.34 13.84
CA SER A 605 -18.15 -1.01 13.33
C SER A 605 -17.26 -0.55 12.17
N ILE A 606 -16.10 -1.18 12.00
CA ILE A 606 -15.13 -0.84 10.95
C ILE A 606 -15.48 -1.61 9.67
N PRO A 607 -15.77 -0.92 8.55
CA PRO A 607 -16.04 -1.58 7.27
C PRO A 607 -14.78 -2.26 6.71
N SER A 608 -14.98 -3.37 6.01
CA SER A 608 -13.97 -3.93 5.12
C SER A 608 -13.69 -2.94 3.98
N PRO A 609 -12.42 -2.68 3.63
CA PRO A 609 -12.06 -1.74 2.56
C PRO A 609 -12.60 -2.15 1.19
N PHE A 610 -12.80 -3.46 0.97
CA PHE A 610 -13.24 -4.00 -0.32
C PHE A 610 -14.77 -4.04 -0.50
N THR A 611 -15.53 -3.99 0.61
CA THR A 611 -16.99 -4.18 0.54
C THR A 611 -17.80 -3.05 1.16
N GLY A 612 -17.16 -2.15 1.92
CA GLY A 612 -17.83 -1.10 2.69
C GLY A 612 -18.72 -1.61 3.83
N LYS A 613 -18.76 -2.93 4.06
CA LYS A 613 -19.61 -3.60 5.05
C LYS A 613 -18.76 -4.19 6.18
N SER A 614 -19.38 -4.45 7.34
CA SER A 614 -18.74 -5.15 8.45
C SER A 614 -18.21 -6.52 8.02
N TYR A 615 -17.00 -6.89 8.47
CA TYR A 615 -16.38 -8.18 8.17
C TYR A 615 -17.22 -9.38 8.65
N TYR A 616 -17.94 -9.23 9.76
CA TYR A 616 -18.62 -10.33 10.45
C TYR A 616 -20.01 -10.68 9.91
N GLY A 617 -20.63 -9.78 9.13
CA GLY A 617 -22.02 -9.95 8.66
C GLY A 617 -23.03 -10.27 9.76
N SER A 618 -24.19 -10.82 9.39
CA SER A 618 -25.17 -11.44 10.31
C SER A 618 -25.62 -10.57 11.50
N GLY A 619 -26.08 -9.34 11.23
CA GLY A 619 -26.63 -8.43 12.23
C GLY A 619 -25.66 -7.40 12.80
N ASN A 620 -24.38 -7.50 12.45
CA ASN A 620 -23.38 -6.46 12.68
C ASN A 620 -23.32 -5.54 11.46
N ASN A 621 -23.37 -4.22 11.69
CA ASN A 621 -23.28 -3.20 10.65
C ASN A 621 -22.04 -2.35 10.88
N SER A 622 -21.37 -1.94 9.80
CA SER A 622 -20.38 -0.88 9.86
C SER A 622 -21.05 0.42 10.29
N GLN A 623 -20.39 1.18 11.17
CA GLN A 623 -20.82 2.51 11.59
C GLN A 623 -19.94 3.62 11.00
N HIS A 624 -18.81 3.23 10.41
CA HIS A 624 -17.91 4.11 9.69
C HIS A 624 -17.92 3.78 8.19
N THR A 625 -17.52 4.76 7.40
CA THR A 625 -17.22 4.62 5.97
C THR A 625 -15.76 4.21 5.75
N VAL A 626 -15.44 3.68 4.57
CA VAL A 626 -14.07 3.30 4.19
C VAL A 626 -13.14 4.52 4.30
N ASP A 627 -13.57 5.68 3.82
CA ASP A 627 -12.78 6.93 3.85
C ASP A 627 -12.52 7.46 5.26
N GLU A 628 -13.49 7.35 6.16
CA GLU A 628 -13.33 7.74 7.56
C GLU A 628 -12.26 6.90 8.27
N VAL A 629 -12.28 5.58 8.04
CA VAL A 629 -11.28 4.66 8.60
C VAL A 629 -9.90 4.94 8.03
N LYS A 630 -9.82 5.16 6.70
CA LYS A 630 -8.59 5.52 6.00
C LYS A 630 -7.97 6.79 6.60
N THR A 631 -8.79 7.81 6.80
CA THR A 631 -8.37 9.09 7.38
C THR A 631 -7.88 8.94 8.82
N ALA A 632 -8.58 8.15 9.64
CA ALA A 632 -8.20 7.91 11.03
C ALA A 632 -6.84 7.20 11.14
N LEU A 633 -6.58 6.19 10.31
CA LEU A 633 -5.32 5.46 10.29
C LEU A 633 -4.15 6.32 9.80
N ILE A 634 -4.33 7.11 8.74
CA ILE A 634 -3.32 8.05 8.24
C ILE A 634 -2.95 9.07 9.32
N SER A 635 -3.95 9.64 10.00
CA SER A 635 -3.74 10.64 11.05
C SER A 635 -2.97 10.04 12.23
N ALA A 636 -3.33 8.83 12.65
CA ALA A 636 -2.66 8.13 13.74
C ALA A 636 -1.18 7.84 13.41
N ARG A 637 -0.93 7.33 12.20
CA ARG A 637 0.41 7.01 11.71
C ARG A 637 1.31 8.24 11.64
N ARG A 638 0.83 9.32 11.04
CA ARG A 638 1.56 10.59 10.90
C ARG A 638 2.11 11.11 12.22
N GLU A 639 1.30 11.06 13.27
CA GLU A 639 1.71 11.57 14.58
C GLU A 639 2.58 10.59 15.39
N ILE A 640 2.51 9.31 15.07
CA ILE A 640 3.36 8.29 15.68
C ILE A 640 4.78 8.33 15.10
N GLU A 641 4.93 8.55 13.80
CA GLU A 641 6.21 8.67 13.10
C GLU A 641 6.92 10.03 13.29
N GLY A 642 6.18 11.08 13.68
CA GLY A 642 6.68 12.47 13.67
C GLY A 642 6.59 13.06 12.26
N ASP A 643 6.23 14.35 12.15
CA ASP A 643 5.85 15.06 10.90
C ASP A 643 6.77 14.79 9.68
N ASN A 644 6.50 13.68 8.96
CA ASN A 644 7.17 13.31 7.71
C ASN A 644 6.24 12.44 6.83
N VAL A 645 4.93 12.71 6.80
CA VAL A 645 4.00 12.06 5.86
C VAL A 645 3.47 13.07 4.86
N ASP A 646 3.78 12.84 3.58
CA ASP A 646 3.27 13.61 2.44
C ASP A 646 1.81 13.23 2.14
N ILE A 647 0.92 14.19 2.28
CA ILE A 647 -0.54 14.02 2.18
C ILE A 647 -0.98 13.86 0.70
N GLU A 648 -0.16 14.29 -0.27
CA GLU A 648 -0.51 14.18 -1.69
C GLU A 648 -0.38 12.74 -2.22
N ALA A 649 0.43 11.89 -1.59
CA ALA A 649 0.58 10.48 -1.99
C ALA A 649 -0.66 9.60 -1.67
N LEU A 650 -1.51 10.00 -0.72
CA LEU A 650 -2.64 9.19 -0.25
C LEU A 650 -3.99 9.53 -0.88
N LYS A 651 -4.06 10.65 -1.63
CA LYS A 651 -5.23 11.06 -2.42
C LYS A 651 -5.38 10.27 -3.72
N GLY A 652 -4.38 9.48 -4.11
CA GLY A 652 -4.32 8.76 -5.39
C GLY A 652 -4.70 7.28 -5.36
N ILE A 653 -5.12 6.71 -4.22
CA ILE A 653 -5.56 5.31 -4.17
C ILE A 653 -7.05 5.25 -4.57
N PRO A 654 -7.41 4.57 -5.68
CA PRO A 654 -8.75 4.57 -6.25
C PRO A 654 -9.79 3.86 -5.35
N VAL A 655 -11.06 4.26 -5.54
CA VAL A 655 -12.29 3.76 -4.88
C VAL A 655 -12.54 2.28 -5.14
#